data_AF-A0A8B8HW82-F1
#
_entry.id   AF-A0A8B8HW82-F1
#
_cell.length_a   1.000
_cell.length_b   1.000
_cell.length_c   1.000
_cell.angle_alpha   90.00
_cell.angle_beta   90.00
_cell.angle_gamma   90.00
#
_symmetry.space_group_name_H-M   'P 1'
#
loop_
_entity.id
_entity.type
_entity.pdbx_description
1 polymer ?
#
loop_
_entity_poly.entity_id
_entity_poly.type
_entity_poly.pdbx_seq_one_letter_code
_entity_poly.pdbx_strand_id
1 'polypeptide(L)'
;MDCRLYDTKLANHQIFKDLKESLKEDSGDKLRNLFALKDDVLYAWNSIENCLFCINLKRLEDHDEEIPYQKLHLLAPPAFTVEHIVSSECGSRLCVWGSRGVTVAELPSRWGRDGLFESGSQTILCKSYSLDERFLYSQGEIHRVHWHPKSLSHLLVLVSDNTMRLYNIALKNGPKLVKIFTIGPKPSGSLGQTVLDSLGDTAIDFTPTPDAEHLLILSGNGDVYMLQCNLDNNGLQAKLKGPLPMYPPADDNYGSESCAITALGGIDTPTLVVIASASAALYHCLLLPNSSDEQDDSHALYVMESVELNVTLDDDSAMQYMCPMHLYPAGRSTYACVHAGGLHCVALPVLERLADYALADEGECEWQVQALCVRASVARHVLRSRAPRGLALRRAAPAAPAALLLLTHSADLLARTIEPYNLEEQLFRAVQMRNPASEEDEINSMIKERQKLSFMTIIQEVLERKVSQPILKLDKKEEPSPKECLELLTQSTVRLRGEYMSRQRRASDVIARKLTALRALQQQQQQWRRDLLEEVENLRLNSAILREKRDLAEKHQEDLKYRCSAAVRALRSGGVSAEERRAVGELLQHQRAAAALAQRLHALAQRAAQRDLQLKKCQEEYKQKDTVLGKSHSDTISSILQQQTTQISKIVEETKLLKDQLGVV
;
A
#
# COMPACT_ATOMS: atom_id res chain seq x y z
N MET A 1 7.71 -2.33 14.51
CA MET A 1 7.47 -1.88 15.89
C MET A 1 6.41 -2.73 16.52
N ASP A 2 6.53 -2.98 17.82
CA ASP A 2 5.69 -3.91 18.56
C ASP A 2 4.36 -3.24 18.93
N CYS A 3 3.22 -3.79 18.48
CA CYS A 3 1.88 -3.29 18.85
C CYS A 3 1.70 -3.23 20.39
N ARG A 4 2.48 -4.02 21.13
CA ARG A 4 2.53 -4.02 22.59
C ARG A 4 2.85 -2.64 23.19
N LEU A 5 3.70 -1.82 22.56
CA LEU A 5 4.03 -0.49 23.10
C LEU A 5 2.76 0.35 23.33
N TYR A 6 1.89 0.37 22.34
CA TYR A 6 0.72 1.24 22.35
C TYR A 6 -0.44 0.66 23.14
N ASP A 7 -0.68 -0.64 23.02
CA ASP A 7 -1.82 -1.30 23.66
C ASP A 7 -1.56 -1.63 25.13
N THR A 8 -0.29 -1.76 25.58
CA THR A 8 0.03 -2.12 26.96
C THR A 8 0.84 -1.06 27.70
N LYS A 9 2.02 -0.66 27.20
CA LYS A 9 2.90 0.26 27.93
C LYS A 9 2.33 1.68 27.97
N LEU A 10 2.03 2.27 26.80
CA LEU A 10 1.56 3.65 26.70
C LEU A 10 0.14 3.80 27.25
N ALA A 11 -0.78 2.89 26.93
CA ALA A 11 -2.17 3.00 27.38
C ALA A 11 -2.34 2.97 28.92
N ASN A 12 -1.41 2.34 29.65
CA ASN A 12 -1.44 2.25 31.11
C ASN A 12 -0.54 3.28 31.81
N HIS A 13 0.11 4.16 31.04
CA HIS A 13 1.10 5.11 31.53
C HIS A 13 0.50 6.16 32.48
N GLN A 14 1.23 6.57 33.51
CA GLN A 14 0.79 7.54 34.52
C GLN A 14 0.27 8.87 33.93
N ILE A 15 0.80 9.32 32.79
CA ILE A 15 0.35 10.53 32.07
C ILE A 15 -1.17 10.59 31.88
N PHE A 16 -1.82 9.46 31.57
CA PHE A 16 -3.27 9.39 31.32
C PHE A 16 -4.09 9.40 32.61
N LYS A 17 -3.52 8.87 33.70
CA LYS A 17 -4.16 8.92 35.02
C LYS A 17 -4.17 10.36 35.53
N ASP A 18 -3.06 11.08 35.36
CA ASP A 18 -2.93 12.48 35.78
C ASP A 18 -3.78 13.41 34.90
N LEU A 19 -3.96 13.08 33.61
CA LEU A 19 -4.81 13.83 32.70
C LEU A 19 -6.31 13.69 33.03
N LYS A 20 -6.70 12.65 33.76
CA LYS A 20 -8.12 12.28 33.95
C LYS A 20 -8.94 13.34 34.66
N GLU A 21 -8.34 14.11 35.57
CA GLU A 21 -9.04 15.21 36.26
C GLU A 21 -9.25 16.39 35.31
N SER A 22 -8.24 16.71 34.49
CA SER A 22 -8.32 17.82 33.53
C SER A 22 -9.41 17.65 32.48
N LEU A 23 -9.78 16.40 32.16
CA LEU A 23 -10.82 16.09 31.17
C LEU A 23 -12.24 16.06 31.74
N LYS A 24 -12.41 16.08 33.08
CA LYS A 24 -13.73 16.05 33.74
C LYS A 24 -14.39 17.42 33.86
N GLU A 25 -13.61 18.50 33.98
CA GLU A 25 -14.14 19.86 34.17
C GLU A 25 -14.88 20.39 32.93
N ASP A 26 -14.67 19.75 31.77
CA ASP A 26 -15.19 20.18 30.48
C ASP A 26 -16.52 19.51 30.11
N SER A 27 -17.61 20.06 30.65
CA SER A 27 -19.00 19.63 30.43
C SER A 27 -19.58 19.93 29.03
N GLY A 28 -18.78 20.46 28.10
CA GLY A 28 -19.23 20.77 26.74
C GLY A 28 -19.16 19.57 25.79
N ASP A 29 -20.25 19.32 25.06
CA ASP A 29 -20.35 18.36 23.93
C ASP A 29 -19.57 18.79 22.67
N LYS A 30 -18.77 19.87 22.74
CA LYS A 30 -17.89 20.28 21.64
C LYS A 30 -16.76 19.26 21.43
N LEU A 31 -16.51 18.90 20.17
CA LEU A 31 -15.35 18.13 19.78
C LEU A 31 -14.06 18.91 20.03
N ARG A 32 -13.02 18.21 20.48
CA ARG A 32 -11.73 18.80 20.83
C ARG A 32 -10.60 17.89 20.38
N ASN A 33 -9.43 18.48 20.12
CA ASN A 33 -8.21 17.71 19.90
C ASN A 33 -7.09 18.17 20.83
N LEU A 34 -7.10 17.65 22.06
CA LEU A 34 -6.10 17.97 23.09
C LEU A 34 -4.83 17.11 22.97
N PHE A 35 -4.62 16.46 21.83
CA PHE A 35 -3.53 15.53 21.56
C PHE A 35 -2.79 15.91 20.28
N ALA A 36 -1.46 15.86 20.32
CA ALA A 36 -0.63 15.97 19.12
C ALA A 36 0.55 15.00 19.19
N LEU A 37 0.93 14.43 18.05
CA LEU A 37 2.10 13.56 17.93
C LEU A 37 3.02 14.12 16.85
N LYS A 38 4.28 14.40 17.19
CA LYS A 38 5.29 14.85 16.23
C LYS A 38 6.65 14.29 16.60
N ASP A 39 7.35 13.73 15.61
CA ASP A 39 8.68 13.13 15.75
C ASP A 39 8.80 12.15 16.92
N ASP A 40 7.82 11.24 17.05
CA ASP A 40 7.71 10.26 18.15
C ASP A 40 7.55 10.87 19.55
N VAL A 41 7.26 12.18 19.68
CA VAL A 41 6.88 12.83 20.94
C VAL A 41 5.39 13.10 20.94
N LEU A 42 4.71 12.53 21.94
CA LEU A 42 3.29 12.76 22.20
C LEU A 42 3.14 13.95 23.13
N TYR A 43 2.25 14.88 22.79
CA TYR A 43 1.87 16.05 23.57
C TYR A 43 0.39 15.95 23.95
N ALA A 44 0.08 16.21 25.22
CA ALA A 44 -1.28 16.27 25.75
C ALA A 44 -1.45 17.56 26.57
N TRP A 45 -2.57 18.25 26.39
CA TRP A 45 -2.87 19.47 27.15
C TRP A 45 -3.52 19.15 28.50
N ASN A 46 -3.00 19.73 29.57
CA ASN A 46 -3.61 19.69 30.91
C ASN A 46 -4.19 21.07 31.23
N SER A 47 -5.52 21.15 31.36
CA SER A 47 -6.26 22.39 31.68
C SER A 47 -6.09 22.86 33.11
N ILE A 48 -5.88 21.96 34.08
CA ILE A 48 -5.73 22.27 35.50
C ILE A 48 -4.38 22.97 35.76
N GLU A 49 -3.30 22.39 35.23
CA GLU A 49 -1.95 22.93 35.39
C GLU A 49 -1.57 23.96 34.32
N ASN A 50 -2.46 24.17 33.33
CA ASN A 50 -2.26 25.09 32.19
C ASN A 50 -0.91 24.86 31.48
N CYS A 51 -0.62 23.58 31.18
CA CYS A 51 0.67 23.14 30.64
C CYS A 51 0.51 21.95 29.68
N LEU A 52 1.55 21.66 28.90
CA LEU A 52 1.59 20.48 28.04
C LEU A 52 2.37 19.36 28.72
N PHE A 53 1.76 18.18 28.83
CA PHE A 53 2.48 16.96 29.16
C PHE A 53 3.09 16.39 27.88
N CYS A 54 4.35 15.97 27.94
CA CYS A 54 5.01 15.34 26.80
C CYS A 54 5.77 14.07 27.17
N ILE A 55 5.69 13.07 26.29
CA ILE A 55 6.40 11.80 26.44
C ILE A 55 7.04 11.39 25.11
N ASN A 56 8.31 10.97 25.18
CA ASN A 56 9.03 10.44 24.03
C ASN A 56 8.75 8.94 23.88
N LEU A 57 8.08 8.56 22.79
CA LEU A 57 7.63 7.20 22.54
C LEU A 57 8.76 6.25 22.18
N LYS A 58 9.84 6.73 21.53
CA LYS A 58 11.04 5.91 21.27
C LYS A 58 11.69 5.47 22.57
N ARG A 59 11.81 6.41 23.51
CA ARG A 59 12.34 6.13 24.84
C ARG A 59 11.49 5.09 25.58
N LEU A 60 10.15 5.22 25.50
CA LEU A 60 9.22 4.25 26.09
C LEU A 60 9.29 2.86 25.44
N GLU A 61 9.69 2.77 24.17
CA GLU A 61 9.91 1.51 23.48
C GLU A 61 11.19 0.81 23.97
N ASP A 62 12.29 1.57 24.09
CA ASP A 62 13.63 1.05 24.42
C ASP A 62 13.79 0.64 25.89
N HIS A 63 12.97 1.16 26.81
CA HIS A 63 13.03 0.83 28.23
C HIS A 63 11.79 0.05 28.71
N ASP A 64 12.01 -0.91 29.61
CA ASP A 64 10.95 -1.71 30.22
C ASP A 64 10.35 -1.09 31.49
N GLU A 65 11.02 -0.08 32.07
CA GLU A 65 10.53 0.66 33.24
C GLU A 65 9.62 1.82 32.83
N GLU A 66 8.71 2.23 33.74
CA GLU A 66 7.82 3.37 33.52
C GLU A 66 8.63 4.67 33.52
N ILE A 67 8.60 5.39 32.40
CA ILE A 67 9.44 6.57 32.16
C ILE A 67 8.66 7.83 32.55
N PRO A 68 9.23 8.76 33.33
CA PRO A 68 8.54 9.99 33.64
C PRO A 68 8.26 10.81 32.36
N TYR A 69 7.05 11.36 32.28
CA TYR A 69 6.72 12.39 31.29
C TYR A 69 7.27 13.75 31.75
N GLN A 70 7.53 14.65 30.80
CA GLN A 70 7.97 16.02 31.09
C GLN A 70 6.78 16.99 31.00
N LYS A 71 6.80 18.05 31.80
CA LYS A 71 5.79 19.12 31.80
C LYS A 71 6.38 20.37 31.16
N LEU A 72 5.72 20.87 30.11
CA LEU A 72 6.10 22.07 29.39
C LEU A 72 5.17 23.22 29.83
N HIS A 73 5.68 24.09 30.68
CA HIS A 73 4.96 25.28 31.13
C HIS A 73 5.18 26.43 30.15
N LEU A 74 4.09 27.10 29.80
CA LEU A 74 4.11 28.24 28.90
C LEU A 74 4.40 29.51 29.70
N LEU A 75 5.44 30.27 29.33
CA LEU A 75 5.76 31.57 29.93
C LEU A 75 4.61 32.60 29.79
N ALA A 76 3.85 32.52 28.71
CA ALA A 76 2.59 33.24 28.50
C ALA A 76 1.46 32.20 28.41
N PRO A 77 0.89 31.78 29.56
CA PRO A 77 -0.16 30.77 29.57
C PRO A 77 -1.45 31.29 28.90
N PRO A 78 -2.17 30.44 28.16
CA PRO A 78 -3.47 30.78 27.58
C PRO A 78 -4.46 31.32 28.62
N ALA A 79 -5.11 32.43 28.29
CA ALA A 79 -6.22 33.01 29.05
C ALA A 79 -7.60 32.49 28.62
N PHE A 80 -7.63 31.48 27.75
CA PHE A 80 -8.82 30.90 27.13
C PHE A 80 -8.81 29.37 27.29
N THR A 81 -9.99 28.74 27.15
CA THR A 81 -10.10 27.28 27.14
C THR A 81 -9.48 26.72 25.87
N VAL A 82 -8.44 25.91 26.01
CA VAL A 82 -7.81 25.21 24.89
C VAL A 82 -8.74 24.10 24.38
N GLU A 83 -9.02 24.14 23.09
CA GLU A 83 -9.86 23.16 22.40
C GLU A 83 -9.02 22.27 21.46
N HIS A 84 -7.92 22.79 20.92
CA HIS A 84 -7.08 22.10 19.94
C HIS A 84 -5.59 22.37 20.14
N ILE A 85 -4.78 21.35 19.82
CA ILE A 85 -3.32 21.41 19.73
C ILE A 85 -2.89 21.10 18.30
N VAL A 86 -1.98 21.90 17.75
CA VAL A 86 -1.40 21.69 16.41
C VAL A 86 0.12 21.90 16.46
N SER A 87 0.88 20.87 16.13
CA SER A 87 2.34 20.95 16.00
C SER A 87 2.74 21.54 14.64
N SER A 88 3.85 22.28 14.62
CA SER A 88 4.46 22.76 13.37
C SER A 88 5.12 21.62 12.60
N GLU A 89 5.27 21.80 11.27
CA GLU A 89 5.85 20.75 10.42
C GLU A 89 7.31 20.43 10.75
N CYS A 90 8.08 21.40 11.26
CA CYS A 90 9.46 21.19 11.71
C CYS A 90 9.59 20.73 13.16
N GLY A 91 8.47 20.59 13.90
CA GLY A 91 8.47 20.10 15.29
C GLY A 91 9.11 21.02 16.33
N SER A 92 9.53 22.24 15.95
CA SER A 92 10.15 23.21 16.88
C SER A 92 9.14 24.12 17.58
N ARG A 93 7.90 24.12 17.13
CA ARG A 93 6.80 24.93 17.67
C ARG A 93 5.52 24.15 17.78
N LEU A 94 4.70 24.54 18.74
CA LEU A 94 3.39 23.96 18.98
C LEU A 94 2.39 25.10 19.26
N CYS A 95 1.22 25.01 18.66
CA CYS A 95 0.15 25.98 18.81
C CYS A 95 -0.98 25.36 19.62
N VAL A 96 -1.46 26.05 20.65
CA VAL A 96 -2.69 25.73 21.37
C VAL A 96 -3.72 26.81 21.05
N TRP A 97 -4.95 26.42 20.76
CA TRP A 97 -6.00 27.37 20.41
C TRP A 97 -7.37 26.87 20.84
N GLY A 98 -8.31 27.80 20.92
CA GLY A 98 -9.74 27.55 21.07
C GLY A 98 -10.54 28.73 20.56
N SER A 99 -11.85 28.68 20.69
CA SER A 99 -12.78 29.72 20.22
C SER A 99 -12.41 31.18 20.57
N ARG A 100 -11.64 31.43 21.64
CA ARG A 100 -11.30 32.78 22.15
C ARG A 100 -9.82 33.17 22.07
N GLY A 101 -8.96 32.35 21.47
CA GLY A 101 -7.55 32.73 21.36
C GLY A 101 -6.61 31.68 20.80
N VAL A 102 -5.38 32.13 20.54
CA VAL A 102 -4.29 31.32 20.02
C VAL A 102 -3.01 31.66 20.78
N THR A 103 -2.33 30.63 21.29
CA THR A 103 -1.02 30.77 21.94
C THR A 103 -0.04 29.82 21.26
N VAL A 104 1.10 30.36 20.84
CA VAL A 104 2.18 29.59 20.20
C VAL A 104 3.32 29.42 21.18
N ALA A 105 3.73 28.17 21.39
CA ALA A 105 4.87 27.77 22.20
C ALA A 105 6.07 27.42 21.32
N GLU A 106 7.24 27.97 21.65
CA GLU A 106 8.53 27.54 21.10
C GLU A 106 9.09 26.42 21.96
N LEU A 107 9.27 25.26 21.34
CA LEU A 107 9.79 24.07 22.00
C LEU A 107 11.32 24.17 22.06
N PRO A 108 11.95 23.89 23.23
CA PRO A 108 13.39 23.84 23.33
C PRO A 108 13.99 22.78 22.41
N SER A 109 15.27 22.94 22.07
CA SER A 109 15.99 21.89 21.33
C SER A 109 16.04 20.60 22.16
N ARG A 110 15.88 19.47 21.49
CA ARG A 110 16.14 18.13 22.03
C ARG A 110 17.61 17.78 21.81
N TRP A 111 18.32 17.34 22.85
CA TRP A 111 19.75 16.98 22.76
C TRP A 111 20.10 15.88 23.75
N GLY A 112 21.17 15.12 23.47
CA GLY A 112 21.61 13.98 24.29
C GLY A 112 21.15 12.60 23.77
N ARG A 113 21.50 11.54 24.51
CA ARG A 113 21.27 10.13 24.10
C ARG A 113 19.79 9.74 24.03
N ASP A 114 18.92 10.43 24.78
CA ASP A 114 17.51 10.03 24.95
C ASP A 114 16.51 10.97 24.26
N GLY A 115 17.00 11.98 23.53
CA GLY A 115 16.16 12.92 22.77
C GLY A 115 15.18 13.74 23.63
N LEU A 116 15.51 13.98 24.90
CA LEU A 116 14.68 14.75 25.84
C LEU A 116 14.92 16.25 25.69
N PHE A 117 13.94 17.03 26.15
CA PHE A 117 14.08 18.48 26.29
C PHE A 117 14.95 18.82 27.50
N GLU A 118 15.78 19.86 27.37
CA GLU A 118 16.63 20.41 28.45
C GLU A 118 17.36 19.34 29.28
N SER A 119 17.98 18.36 28.61
CA SER A 119 18.70 17.26 29.25
C SER A 119 17.88 16.41 30.23
N GLY A 120 16.55 16.36 30.05
CA GLY A 120 15.66 15.50 30.85
C GLY A 120 15.05 16.14 32.08
N SER A 121 15.05 17.48 32.19
CA SER A 121 14.32 18.18 33.26
C SER A 121 12.84 17.77 33.28
N GLN A 122 12.29 17.51 34.47
CA GLN A 122 10.88 17.14 34.61
C GLN A 122 9.93 18.29 34.25
N THR A 123 10.35 19.52 34.51
CA THR A 123 9.60 20.75 34.17
C THR A 123 10.46 21.65 33.29
N ILE A 124 9.86 22.16 32.23
CA ILE A 124 10.53 22.94 31.20
C ILE A 124 9.72 24.20 30.94
N LEU A 125 10.40 25.34 30.84
CA LEU A 125 9.78 26.61 30.54
C LEU A 125 9.88 26.90 29.04
N CYS A 126 8.74 26.91 28.37
CA CYS A 126 8.64 27.20 26.95
C CYS A 126 8.30 28.68 26.73
N LYS A 127 9.10 29.35 25.91
CA LYS A 127 8.73 30.67 25.39
C LYS A 127 7.41 30.55 24.66
N SER A 128 6.50 31.47 24.94
CA SER A 128 5.17 31.44 24.36
C SER A 128 4.66 32.84 24.11
N TYR A 129 3.81 32.96 23.10
CA TYR A 129 3.25 34.22 22.66
C TYR A 129 1.80 33.99 22.26
N SER A 130 0.90 34.82 22.78
CA SER A 130 -0.47 34.87 22.31
C SER A 130 -0.59 35.76 21.08
N LEU A 131 -1.47 35.38 20.15
CA LEU A 131 -1.75 36.17 18.94
C LEU A 131 -2.91 37.13 19.20
N ASP A 132 -2.77 38.41 18.82
CA ASP A 132 -3.84 39.42 18.78
C ASP A 132 -4.87 39.31 19.94
N GLU A 133 -4.40 39.16 21.18
CA GLU A 133 -5.22 38.76 22.34
C GLU A 133 -6.49 39.59 22.47
N ARG A 134 -6.37 40.92 22.36
CA ARG A 134 -7.52 41.83 22.48
C ARG A 134 -8.59 41.54 21.44
N PHE A 135 -8.18 41.34 20.18
CA PHE A 135 -9.13 41.10 19.10
C PHE A 135 -9.74 39.71 19.19
N LEU A 136 -8.91 38.66 19.32
CA LEU A 136 -9.39 37.26 19.33
C LEU A 136 -10.20 36.92 20.58
N TYR A 137 -9.92 37.57 21.71
CA TYR A 137 -10.69 37.30 22.93
C TYR A 137 -12.05 38.00 22.94
N SER A 138 -12.12 39.23 22.40
CA SER A 138 -13.31 40.09 22.55
C SER A 138 -14.22 40.17 21.33
N GLN A 139 -13.70 40.03 20.11
CA GLN A 139 -14.44 40.34 18.89
C GLN A 139 -14.66 39.16 17.96
N GLY A 140 -13.76 38.18 17.93
CA GLY A 140 -13.84 37.05 17.00
C GLY A 140 -13.98 35.72 17.71
N GLU A 141 -14.91 34.87 17.26
CA GLU A 141 -14.82 33.42 17.48
C GLU A 141 -13.90 32.79 16.43
N ILE A 142 -12.94 31.98 16.88
CA ILE A 142 -11.99 31.29 16.01
C ILE A 142 -12.61 29.97 15.55
N HIS A 143 -12.68 29.77 14.23
CA HIS A 143 -13.20 28.53 13.65
C HIS A 143 -12.09 27.52 13.34
N ARG A 144 -10.95 27.99 12.84
CA ARG A 144 -9.84 27.09 12.45
C ARG A 144 -8.48 27.79 12.55
N VAL A 145 -7.46 27.01 12.95
CA VAL A 145 -6.06 27.44 12.95
C VAL A 145 -5.22 26.40 12.24
N HIS A 146 -4.37 26.83 11.32
CA HIS A 146 -3.45 25.95 10.59
C HIS A 146 -2.10 26.64 10.34
N TRP A 147 -1.02 25.87 10.31
CA TRP A 147 0.30 26.35 9.89
C TRP A 147 0.29 26.66 8.40
N HIS A 148 1.01 27.70 7.97
CA HIS A 148 1.13 27.98 6.54
C HIS A 148 1.88 26.83 5.84
N PRO A 149 1.34 26.22 4.77
CA PRO A 149 1.87 24.97 4.24
C PRO A 149 3.30 25.11 3.66
N LYS A 150 3.63 26.29 3.14
CA LYS A 150 4.97 26.62 2.62
C LYS A 150 5.87 27.41 3.59
N SER A 151 5.45 27.66 4.84
CA SER A 151 6.23 28.50 5.74
C SER A 151 6.25 28.02 7.19
N LEU A 152 7.47 27.88 7.73
CA LEU A 152 7.72 27.46 9.11
C LEU A 152 7.50 28.58 10.15
N SER A 153 7.20 29.80 9.69
CA SER A 153 7.08 30.99 10.54
C SER A 153 5.71 31.64 10.48
N HIS A 154 4.77 31.10 9.71
CA HIS A 154 3.46 31.71 9.54
C HIS A 154 2.32 30.80 10.00
N LEU A 155 1.31 31.43 10.59
CA LEU A 155 0.10 30.79 11.07
C LEU A 155 -1.12 31.48 10.43
N LEU A 156 -2.08 30.68 10.01
CA LEU A 156 -3.36 31.13 9.47
C LEU A 156 -4.45 30.90 10.51
N VAL A 157 -5.25 31.94 10.76
CA VAL A 157 -6.37 31.91 11.72
C VAL A 157 -7.63 32.34 10.99
N LEU A 158 -8.61 31.44 10.89
CA LEU A 158 -9.93 31.70 10.37
C LEU A 158 -10.86 32.13 11.50
N VAL A 159 -11.54 33.25 11.31
CA VAL A 159 -12.40 33.87 12.31
C VAL A 159 -13.82 34.00 11.76
N SER A 160 -14.80 33.94 12.65
CA SER A 160 -16.24 34.15 12.41
C SER A 160 -16.60 35.44 11.65
N ASP A 161 -15.72 36.44 11.57
CA ASP A 161 -15.94 37.66 10.78
C ASP A 161 -15.69 37.48 9.28
N ASN A 162 -15.65 36.23 8.78
CA ASN A 162 -15.30 35.85 7.42
C ASN A 162 -13.93 36.38 6.98
N THR A 163 -13.00 36.49 7.93
CA THR A 163 -11.60 36.81 7.64
C THR A 163 -10.65 35.68 7.98
N MET A 164 -9.67 35.48 7.10
CA MET A 164 -8.51 34.66 7.38
C MET A 164 -7.29 35.56 7.61
N ARG A 165 -6.64 35.38 8.76
CA ARG A 165 -5.56 36.23 9.24
C ARG A 165 -4.23 35.49 9.22
N LEU A 166 -3.24 36.09 8.59
CA LEU A 166 -1.88 35.55 8.48
C LEU A 166 -0.96 36.24 9.48
N TYR A 167 -0.42 35.48 10.43
CA TYR A 167 0.53 35.96 11.43
C TYR A 167 1.93 35.46 11.12
N ASN A 168 2.95 36.31 11.27
CA ASN A 168 4.35 35.91 11.31
C ASN A 168 4.80 35.84 12.77
N ILE A 169 5.22 34.65 13.19
CA ILE A 169 5.58 34.36 14.58
C ILE A 169 7.09 34.26 14.80
N ALA A 170 7.93 34.41 13.76
CA ALA A 170 9.39 34.28 13.87
C ALA A 170 10.12 35.59 14.21
N LEU A 171 9.38 36.67 14.48
CA LEU A 171 9.98 37.97 14.74
C LEU A 171 10.49 38.07 16.18
N LYS A 172 11.67 38.67 16.35
CA LYS A 172 12.28 38.91 17.68
C LYS A 172 11.40 39.73 18.63
N ASN A 173 10.48 40.52 18.08
CA ASN A 173 9.59 41.41 18.83
C ASN A 173 8.22 40.75 19.15
N GLY A 174 8.09 39.43 18.94
CA GLY A 174 6.84 38.71 19.09
C GLY A 174 6.03 38.63 17.78
N PRO A 175 4.90 37.91 17.81
CA PRO A 175 4.08 37.67 16.64
C PRO A 175 3.49 38.96 16.05
N LYS A 176 3.40 39.04 14.73
CA LYS A 176 2.85 40.19 14.01
C LYS A 176 1.84 39.75 12.95
N LEU A 177 0.69 40.41 12.91
CA LEU A 177 -0.27 40.27 11.81
C LEU A 177 0.34 40.83 10.51
N VAL A 178 0.41 39.98 9.48
CA VAL A 178 0.98 40.30 8.17
C VAL A 178 -0.10 40.70 7.19
N LYS A 179 -1.19 39.93 7.12
CA LYS A 179 -2.24 40.11 6.12
C LYS A 179 -3.60 39.61 6.63
N ILE A 180 -4.67 40.23 6.15
CA ILE A 180 -6.05 39.80 6.37
C ILE A 180 -6.67 39.55 4.99
N PHE A 181 -7.21 38.36 4.78
CA PHE A 181 -7.97 37.99 3.59
C PHE A 181 -9.45 38.01 3.95
N THR A 182 -10.27 38.74 3.19
CA THR A 182 -11.72 38.77 3.37
C THR A 182 -12.32 37.74 2.42
N ILE A 183 -13.05 36.75 2.97
CA ILE A 183 -13.59 35.61 2.22
C ILE A 183 -14.97 35.97 1.66
N GLY A 184 -15.81 36.56 2.50
CA GLY A 184 -17.19 36.91 2.17
C GLY A 184 -17.63 38.18 2.90
N PRO A 185 -18.93 38.51 2.84
CA PRO A 185 -19.46 39.65 3.56
C PRO A 185 -19.20 39.51 5.06
N LYS A 186 -18.86 40.62 5.71
CA LYS A 186 -18.66 40.65 7.16
C LYS A 186 -20.01 40.52 7.86
N PRO A 187 -20.20 39.55 8.76
CA PRO A 187 -21.39 39.46 9.58
C PRO A 187 -21.53 40.74 10.42
N SER A 188 -22.62 41.47 10.18
CA SER A 188 -22.92 42.74 10.86
C SER A 188 -24.25 42.59 11.61
N GLY A 189 -24.17 42.42 12.92
CA GLY A 189 -25.33 42.31 13.81
C GLY A 189 -24.96 42.67 15.24
N SER A 190 -25.84 43.40 15.94
CA SER A 190 -25.57 43.92 17.29
C SER A 190 -25.73 42.88 18.42
N LEU A 191 -26.04 41.62 18.11
CA LEU A 191 -26.50 40.62 19.09
C LEU A 191 -25.84 39.23 18.98
N GLY A 192 -24.68 39.10 18.32
CA GLY A 192 -23.83 37.90 18.45
C GLY A 192 -24.29 36.63 17.73
N GLN A 193 -25.43 36.63 17.05
CA GLN A 193 -25.78 35.71 15.96
C GLN A 193 -26.24 36.55 14.78
N THR A 194 -25.64 36.35 13.63
CA THR A 194 -25.96 37.11 12.42
C THR A 194 -26.88 36.33 11.50
N VAL A 195 -27.64 37.04 10.65
CA VAL A 195 -28.46 36.42 9.60
C VAL A 195 -27.60 35.50 8.72
N LEU A 196 -26.32 35.83 8.52
CA LEU A 196 -25.35 35.03 7.78
C LEU A 196 -25.07 33.67 8.45
N ASP A 197 -24.98 33.61 9.77
CA ASP A 197 -24.79 32.35 10.51
C ASP A 197 -25.97 31.39 10.31
N SER A 198 -27.20 31.94 10.22
CA SER A 198 -28.41 31.16 9.98
C SER A 198 -28.54 30.68 8.54
N LEU A 199 -27.86 31.34 7.59
CA LEU A 199 -27.84 30.97 6.17
C LEU A 199 -26.64 30.07 5.82
N GLY A 200 -25.67 29.90 6.73
CA GLY A 200 -24.43 29.18 6.49
C GLY A 200 -23.38 29.99 5.70
N ASP A 201 -23.56 31.29 5.52
CA ASP A 201 -22.64 32.14 4.74
C ASP A 201 -21.33 32.45 5.49
N THR A 202 -21.10 31.82 6.63
CA THR A 202 -19.86 31.95 7.41
C THR A 202 -18.85 30.86 7.07
N ALA A 203 -17.59 31.25 6.91
CA ALA A 203 -16.48 30.35 6.67
C ALA A 203 -16.14 29.58 7.95
N ILE A 204 -16.17 28.26 7.90
CA ILE A 204 -16.14 27.37 9.07
C ILE A 204 -14.87 26.52 9.17
N ASP A 205 -14.24 26.17 8.06
CA ASP A 205 -13.04 25.34 8.04
C ASP A 205 -12.21 25.62 6.79
N PHE A 206 -10.94 25.25 6.81
CA PHE A 206 -10.08 25.33 5.64
C PHE A 206 -8.98 24.27 5.67
N THR A 207 -8.50 23.92 4.49
CA THR A 207 -7.48 22.89 4.30
C THR A 207 -6.54 23.27 3.14
N PRO A 208 -5.22 23.03 3.25
CA PRO A 208 -4.32 23.16 2.11
C PRO A 208 -4.52 22.01 1.12
N THR A 209 -4.36 22.29 -0.16
CA THR A 209 -4.24 21.25 -1.19
C THR A 209 -2.95 20.43 -0.99
N PRO A 210 -2.89 19.17 -1.43
CA PRO A 210 -1.71 18.30 -1.26
C PRO A 210 -0.41 18.86 -1.87
N ASP A 211 -0.51 19.69 -2.91
CA ASP A 211 0.60 20.41 -3.54
C ASP A 211 1.06 21.66 -2.76
N ALA A 212 0.34 22.04 -1.69
CA ALA A 212 0.55 23.25 -0.90
C ALA A 212 0.41 24.58 -1.68
N GLU A 213 -0.13 24.57 -2.89
CA GLU A 213 -0.28 25.77 -3.73
C GLU A 213 -1.51 26.59 -3.37
N HIS A 214 -2.58 25.93 -2.91
CA HIS A 214 -3.87 26.57 -2.64
C HIS A 214 -4.40 26.20 -1.24
N LEU A 215 -5.24 27.07 -0.69
CA LEU A 215 -6.10 26.80 0.46
C LEU A 215 -7.53 26.73 -0.04
N LEU A 216 -8.23 25.66 0.33
CA LEU A 216 -9.67 25.52 0.15
C LEU A 216 -10.34 25.93 1.46
N ILE A 217 -11.31 26.83 1.37
CA ILE A 217 -12.03 27.40 2.50
C ILE A 217 -13.50 27.04 2.33
N LEU A 218 -14.08 26.38 3.32
CA LEU A 218 -15.46 25.92 3.33
C LEU A 218 -16.33 26.89 4.13
N SER A 219 -17.48 27.25 3.58
CA SER A 219 -18.56 27.92 4.29
C SER A 219 -19.63 26.93 4.75
N GLY A 220 -20.40 27.29 5.78
CA GLY A 220 -21.46 26.45 6.34
C GLY A 220 -22.55 26.07 5.33
N ASN A 221 -22.78 26.91 4.32
CA ASN A 221 -23.74 26.73 3.22
C ASN A 221 -23.26 25.75 2.13
N GLY A 222 -22.04 25.21 2.24
CA GLY A 222 -21.41 24.32 1.26
C GLY A 222 -20.52 25.03 0.24
N ASP A 223 -20.49 26.37 0.21
CA ASP A 223 -19.60 27.10 -0.68
C ASP A 223 -18.13 26.81 -0.38
N VAL A 224 -17.36 26.56 -1.43
CA VAL A 224 -15.91 26.40 -1.33
C VAL A 224 -15.21 27.53 -2.06
N TYR A 225 -14.30 28.21 -1.38
CA TYR A 225 -13.44 29.25 -1.93
C TYR A 225 -12.00 28.74 -2.02
N MET A 226 -11.24 29.23 -3.00
CA MET A 226 -9.86 28.85 -3.24
C MET A 226 -8.95 30.08 -3.14
N LEU A 227 -7.94 30.03 -2.27
CA LEU A 227 -6.95 31.08 -2.07
C LEU A 227 -5.55 30.59 -2.42
N GLN A 228 -4.78 31.36 -3.18
CA GLN A 228 -3.40 31.03 -3.51
C GLN A 228 -2.42 31.27 -2.33
N CYS A 229 -1.56 30.29 -2.03
CA CYS A 229 -0.61 30.25 -0.90
C CYS A 229 0.73 30.98 -1.13
N ASN A 230 0.73 32.16 -1.76
CA ASN A 230 1.98 32.89 -2.02
C ASN A 230 2.26 33.96 -0.96
N LEU A 231 3.48 33.96 -0.44
CA LEU A 231 3.99 34.91 0.56
C LEU A 231 4.81 36.05 -0.05
N ASP A 232 4.93 36.13 -1.39
CA ASP A 232 5.82 37.07 -2.05
C ASP A 232 5.53 38.53 -1.67
N ASN A 233 6.58 39.22 -1.23
CA ASN A 233 6.56 40.59 -0.68
C ASN A 233 6.19 41.69 -1.70
N ASN A 234 6.00 41.34 -2.97
CA ASN A 234 5.74 42.31 -4.04
C ASN A 234 4.27 42.28 -4.47
N GLY A 235 3.40 42.92 -3.69
CA GLY A 235 2.19 43.61 -4.18
C GLY A 235 1.14 42.83 -4.99
N LEU A 236 1.28 41.53 -5.22
CA LEU A 236 0.25 40.72 -5.86
C LEU A 236 -0.78 40.35 -4.79
N GLN A 237 -1.97 40.94 -4.91
CA GLN A 237 -3.13 40.60 -4.10
C GLN A 237 -3.34 39.09 -4.20
N ALA A 238 -3.40 38.39 -3.07
CA ALA A 238 -3.72 36.97 -3.12
C ALA A 238 -5.14 36.87 -3.68
N LYS A 239 -5.30 36.21 -4.82
CA LYS A 239 -6.56 36.15 -5.54
C LYS A 239 -7.41 35.07 -4.88
N LEU A 240 -8.43 35.50 -4.12
CA LEU A 240 -9.50 34.61 -3.71
C LEU A 240 -10.38 34.32 -4.93
N LYS A 241 -10.64 33.05 -5.20
CA LYS A 241 -11.55 32.56 -6.24
C LYS A 241 -12.70 31.82 -5.57
N GLY A 242 -13.88 31.88 -6.18
CA GLY A 242 -15.05 31.15 -5.73
C GLY A 242 -16.28 32.05 -5.55
N PRO A 243 -17.42 31.48 -5.11
CA PRO A 243 -17.57 30.06 -4.76
C PRO A 243 -17.36 29.13 -5.96
N LEU A 244 -16.70 28.00 -5.76
CA LEU A 244 -16.44 27.01 -6.82
C LEU A 244 -17.75 26.27 -7.15
N PRO A 245 -18.13 26.15 -8.43
CA PRO A 245 -19.32 25.39 -8.80
C PRO A 245 -19.12 23.90 -8.53
N MET A 246 -20.18 23.22 -8.08
CA MET A 246 -20.20 21.77 -7.89
C MET A 246 -20.98 21.08 -9.00
N TYR A 247 -20.41 19.98 -9.54
CA TYR A 247 -21.00 19.19 -10.62
C TYR A 247 -21.17 17.72 -10.23
N PRO A 248 -22.25 17.04 -10.67
CA PRO A 248 -23.42 17.63 -11.31
C PRO A 248 -24.18 18.56 -10.34
N PRO A 249 -24.91 19.57 -10.82
CA PRO A 249 -25.73 20.41 -9.95
C PRO A 249 -26.80 19.53 -9.29
N ALA A 250 -26.84 19.52 -7.96
CA ALA A 250 -27.79 18.76 -7.18
C ALA A 250 -28.23 19.59 -5.97
N ASP A 251 -29.47 19.39 -5.52
CA ASP A 251 -30.06 20.15 -4.41
C ASP A 251 -29.34 19.91 -3.08
N ASP A 252 -28.68 18.76 -2.94
CA ASP A 252 -27.91 18.36 -1.76
C ASP A 252 -26.43 18.76 -1.82
N ASN A 253 -25.96 19.41 -2.89
CA ASN A 253 -24.59 19.95 -2.96
C ASN A 253 -24.40 21.17 -2.05
N TYR A 254 -25.50 21.90 -1.76
CA TYR A 254 -25.51 23.14 -0.99
C TYR A 254 -26.53 23.03 0.15
N GLY A 255 -26.19 23.58 1.31
CA GLY A 255 -27.04 23.52 2.51
C GLY A 255 -26.30 24.04 3.72
N SER A 256 -27.00 24.42 4.78
CA SER A 256 -26.44 25.13 5.95
C SER A 256 -25.74 24.24 6.99
N GLU A 257 -25.41 23.00 6.62
CA GLU A 257 -24.96 21.97 7.56
C GLU A 257 -23.51 21.54 7.35
N SER A 258 -22.79 22.13 6.39
CA SER A 258 -21.37 21.82 6.20
C SER A 258 -20.59 22.10 7.49
N CYS A 259 -19.62 21.26 7.84
CA CYS A 259 -18.90 21.38 9.11
C CYS A 259 -17.38 21.18 9.03
N ALA A 260 -16.85 20.47 8.04
CA ALA A 260 -15.40 20.29 7.89
C ALA A 260 -14.97 19.99 6.45
N ILE A 261 -13.72 20.34 6.13
CA ILE A 261 -13.10 20.10 4.82
C ILE A 261 -11.69 19.50 4.97
N THR A 262 -11.34 18.51 4.15
CA THR A 262 -9.95 18.07 3.99
C THR A 262 -9.63 17.75 2.54
N ALA A 263 -8.36 17.86 2.16
CA ALA A 263 -7.88 17.46 0.85
C ALA A 263 -6.93 16.26 0.94
N LEU A 264 -7.03 15.34 -0.01
CA LEU A 264 -6.25 14.11 -0.13
C LEU A 264 -5.75 13.93 -1.57
N GLY A 265 -4.69 13.15 -1.74
CA GLY A 265 -4.05 12.91 -3.04
C GLY A 265 -2.52 13.01 -2.98
N GLY A 266 -1.87 12.75 -4.10
CA GLY A 266 -0.46 13.08 -4.33
C GLY A 266 -0.30 14.35 -5.16
N ILE A 267 0.96 14.81 -5.32
CA ILE A 267 1.32 15.96 -6.16
C ILE A 267 0.98 15.67 -7.63
N ASP A 268 1.13 14.42 -8.06
CA ASP A 268 0.96 14.00 -9.47
C ASP A 268 -0.47 13.54 -9.80
N THR A 269 -1.43 13.77 -8.89
CA THR A 269 -2.83 13.33 -9.06
C THR A 269 -3.78 14.50 -8.77
N PRO A 270 -4.95 14.54 -9.41
CA PRO A 270 -5.96 15.55 -9.08
C PRO A 270 -6.31 15.48 -7.59
N THR A 271 -6.51 16.65 -6.98
CA THR A 271 -6.83 16.75 -5.56
C THR A 271 -8.25 16.25 -5.32
N LEU A 272 -8.41 15.30 -4.39
CA LEU A 272 -9.71 14.88 -3.90
C LEU A 272 -10.05 15.65 -2.62
N VAL A 273 -11.13 16.42 -2.69
CA VAL A 273 -11.68 17.23 -1.61
C VAL A 273 -12.78 16.43 -0.93
N VAL A 274 -12.73 16.38 0.40
CA VAL A 274 -13.77 15.76 1.23
C VAL A 274 -14.47 16.86 1.99
N ILE A 275 -15.79 16.95 1.81
CA ILE A 275 -16.67 17.89 2.52
C ILE A 275 -17.57 17.07 3.45
N ALA A 276 -17.57 17.41 4.73
CA ALA A 276 -18.40 16.75 5.73
C ALA A 276 -19.56 17.66 6.16
N SER A 277 -20.75 17.09 6.25
CA SER A 277 -21.98 17.77 6.70
C SER A 277 -22.45 17.23 8.05
N ALA A 278 -22.99 18.08 8.92
CA ALA A 278 -23.51 17.73 10.24
C ALA A 278 -24.60 16.64 10.21
N SER A 279 -25.20 16.35 9.06
CA SER A 279 -26.07 15.18 8.83
C SER A 279 -25.34 13.83 8.71
N ALA A 280 -24.03 13.80 8.99
CA ALA A 280 -23.16 12.63 8.86
C ALA A 280 -22.94 12.16 7.41
N ALA A 281 -23.17 13.04 6.43
CA ALA A 281 -22.82 12.82 5.03
C ALA A 281 -21.39 13.32 4.71
N LEU A 282 -20.69 12.58 3.86
CA LEU A 282 -19.35 12.89 3.38
C LEU A 282 -19.36 12.92 1.85
N TYR A 283 -19.12 14.09 1.27
CA TYR A 283 -19.02 14.26 -0.18
C TYR A 283 -17.56 14.15 -0.61
N HIS A 284 -17.28 13.26 -1.57
CA HIS A 284 -15.96 13.13 -2.18
C HIS A 284 -15.98 13.81 -3.55
N CYS A 285 -15.22 14.88 -3.70
CA CYS A 285 -15.21 15.73 -4.88
C CYS A 285 -13.81 15.78 -5.49
N LEU A 286 -13.69 15.70 -6.82
CA LEU A 286 -12.44 15.98 -7.52
C LEU A 286 -12.35 17.48 -7.83
N LEU A 287 -11.23 18.10 -7.46
CA LEU A 287 -10.90 19.46 -7.86
C LEU A 287 -10.21 19.43 -9.23
N LEU A 288 -10.89 19.96 -10.24
CA LEU A 288 -10.40 19.97 -11.62
C LEU A 288 -10.60 21.36 -12.26
N PRO A 289 -9.85 21.70 -13.33
CA PRO A 289 -10.11 22.89 -14.12
C PRO A 289 -11.56 22.92 -14.64
N ASN A 290 -12.18 24.09 -14.60
CA ASN A 290 -13.55 24.28 -15.08
C ASN A 290 -13.53 24.56 -16.58
N SER A 291 -13.94 23.59 -17.41
CA SER A 291 -14.00 23.73 -18.86
C SER A 291 -15.16 24.62 -19.35
N SER A 292 -16.10 24.97 -18.47
CA SER A 292 -17.26 25.82 -18.81
C SER A 292 -16.98 27.33 -18.74
N ASP A 293 -15.85 27.73 -18.14
CA ASP A 293 -15.42 29.12 -18.06
C ASP A 293 -14.35 29.42 -19.12
N GLU A 294 -14.53 30.51 -19.88
CA GLU A 294 -13.52 31.00 -20.84
C GLU A 294 -12.28 31.62 -20.17
N GLN A 295 -12.23 31.65 -18.83
CA GLN A 295 -11.03 32.03 -18.07
C GLN A 295 -10.18 30.80 -17.75
N ASP A 296 -8.98 30.72 -18.36
CA ASP A 296 -8.02 29.61 -18.29
C ASP A 296 -7.62 29.13 -16.87
N ASP A 297 -7.97 29.85 -15.80
CA ASP A 297 -7.64 29.46 -14.41
C ASP A 297 -8.86 29.12 -13.51
N SER A 298 -10.05 28.92 -14.08
CA SER A 298 -11.24 28.55 -13.29
C SER A 298 -11.20 27.08 -12.85
N HIS A 299 -11.70 26.78 -11.64
CA HIS A 299 -11.73 25.42 -11.08
C HIS A 299 -13.16 25.09 -10.64
N ALA A 300 -13.51 23.82 -10.64
CA ALA A 300 -14.79 23.31 -10.18
C ALA A 300 -14.61 22.03 -9.36
N LEU A 301 -15.62 21.72 -8.54
CA LEU A 301 -15.67 20.49 -7.76
C LEU A 301 -16.59 19.49 -8.47
N TYR A 302 -16.07 18.31 -8.76
CA TYR A 302 -16.83 17.24 -9.38
C TYR A 302 -17.15 16.17 -8.33
N VAL A 303 -18.39 16.14 -7.86
CA VAL A 303 -18.87 15.19 -6.86
C VAL A 303 -18.87 13.78 -7.46
N MET A 304 -18.05 12.91 -6.88
CA MET A 304 -17.87 11.53 -7.34
C MET A 304 -18.84 10.58 -6.61
N GLU A 305 -18.93 10.74 -5.30
CA GLU A 305 -19.78 9.91 -4.44
C GLU A 305 -20.12 10.66 -3.15
N SER A 306 -21.21 10.22 -2.51
CA SER A 306 -21.60 10.61 -1.16
C SER A 306 -21.60 9.38 -0.26
N VAL A 307 -20.98 9.50 0.91
CA VAL A 307 -20.86 8.43 1.90
C VAL A 307 -21.59 8.85 3.19
N GLU A 308 -22.70 8.20 3.47
CA GLU A 308 -23.44 8.40 4.72
C GLU A 308 -22.85 7.53 5.83
N LEU A 309 -22.45 8.17 6.94
CA LEU A 309 -21.96 7.48 8.12
C LEU A 309 -23.13 7.04 9.02
N ASN A 310 -23.07 5.80 9.47
CA ASN A 310 -24.01 5.32 10.49
C ASN A 310 -23.59 5.84 11.87
N VAL A 311 -24.02 7.05 12.20
CA VAL A 311 -23.81 7.70 13.50
C VAL A 311 -25.02 7.44 14.39
N THR A 312 -24.79 6.92 15.59
CA THR A 312 -25.81 6.79 16.63
C THR A 312 -25.42 7.70 17.79
N LEU A 313 -26.18 8.76 18.03
CA LEU A 313 -26.04 9.65 19.19
C LEU A 313 -26.96 9.17 20.32
N ASP A 314 -26.63 9.51 21.56
CA ASP A 314 -27.46 9.20 22.73
C ASP A 314 -28.66 10.19 22.79
N ASP A 315 -29.82 9.71 23.26
CA ASP A 315 -31.11 10.43 23.22
C ASP A 315 -31.11 11.76 24.01
N ASP A 316 -30.17 11.95 24.95
CA ASP A 316 -30.04 13.16 25.79
C ASP A 316 -29.22 14.30 25.14
N SER A 317 -28.69 14.11 23.93
CA SER A 317 -27.90 15.15 23.27
C SER A 317 -28.81 16.19 22.59
N ALA A 318 -28.63 17.48 22.94
CA ALA A 318 -29.29 18.62 22.27
C ALA A 318 -28.97 18.72 20.75
N MET A 319 -28.13 17.81 20.26
CA MET A 319 -27.55 17.70 18.94
C MET A 319 -28.08 16.47 18.17
N GLN A 320 -29.25 15.93 18.56
CA GLN A 320 -29.85 14.73 17.94
C GLN A 320 -29.94 14.78 16.41
N TYR A 321 -29.88 15.98 15.81
CA TYR A 321 -29.95 16.22 14.36
C TYR A 321 -28.70 16.90 13.75
N MET A 322 -27.69 17.29 14.54
CA MET A 322 -26.47 17.93 14.05
C MET A 322 -25.22 17.33 14.70
N CYS A 323 -24.47 16.53 13.95
CA CYS A 323 -23.24 15.91 14.40
C CYS A 323 -22.04 16.57 13.72
N PRO A 324 -21.47 17.68 14.26
CA PRO A 324 -20.27 18.26 13.69
C PRO A 324 -19.15 17.22 13.66
N MET A 325 -18.32 17.27 12.63
CA MET A 325 -17.25 16.31 12.38
C MET A 325 -15.90 17.00 12.24
N HIS A 326 -14.84 16.29 12.57
CA HIS A 326 -13.47 16.68 12.23
C HIS A 326 -12.82 15.62 11.34
N LEU A 327 -12.22 16.10 10.25
CA LEU A 327 -11.53 15.28 9.28
C LEU A 327 -10.02 15.34 9.50
N TYR A 328 -9.37 14.18 9.45
CA TYR A 328 -7.93 14.02 9.66
C TYR A 328 -7.32 13.18 8.54
N PRO A 329 -6.48 13.76 7.65
CA PRO A 329 -5.83 13.02 6.58
C PRO A 329 -4.78 12.07 7.16
N ALA A 330 -5.01 10.77 7.01
CA ALA A 330 -4.23 9.72 7.66
C ALA A 330 -3.24 9.01 6.72
N GLY A 331 -3.44 9.15 5.41
CA GLY A 331 -2.57 8.63 4.36
C GLY A 331 -2.87 9.30 3.03
N ARG A 332 -2.37 8.72 1.93
CA ARG A 332 -2.66 9.23 0.56
C ARG A 332 -4.11 8.97 0.15
N SER A 333 -4.66 7.82 0.54
CA SER A 333 -5.99 7.34 0.15
C SER A 333 -6.90 7.07 1.35
N THR A 334 -6.55 7.54 2.54
CA THR A 334 -7.29 7.27 3.78
C THR A 334 -7.37 8.49 4.68
N TYR A 335 -8.52 8.67 5.32
CA TYR A 335 -8.73 9.70 6.32
C TYR A 335 -9.60 9.18 7.48
N ALA A 336 -9.48 9.85 8.62
CA ALA A 336 -10.26 9.59 9.82
C ALA A 336 -11.29 10.71 10.01
N CYS A 337 -12.52 10.33 10.35
CA CYS A 337 -13.62 11.23 10.67
C CYS A 337 -14.01 11.02 12.14
N VAL A 338 -13.78 12.05 12.96
CA VAL A 338 -14.11 12.09 14.38
C VAL A 338 -15.41 12.85 14.57
N HIS A 339 -16.34 12.29 15.33
CA HIS A 339 -17.63 12.88 15.61
C HIS A 339 -18.08 12.54 17.04
N ALA A 340 -19.17 13.14 17.53
CA ALA A 340 -19.61 13.00 18.92
C ALA A 340 -19.92 11.55 19.33
N GLY A 341 -20.34 10.71 18.38
CA GLY A 341 -20.63 9.29 18.59
C GLY A 341 -19.43 8.35 18.43
N GLY A 342 -18.27 8.83 17.99
CA GLY A 342 -17.09 7.99 17.80
C GLY A 342 -16.15 8.40 16.66
N LEU A 343 -15.53 7.38 16.05
CA LEU A 343 -14.53 7.52 14.99
C LEU A 343 -14.82 6.55 13.83
N HIS A 344 -14.88 7.10 12.63
CA HIS A 344 -14.88 6.35 11.37
C HIS A 344 -13.55 6.54 10.64
N CYS A 345 -13.08 5.49 9.96
CA CYS A 345 -12.00 5.59 8.99
C CYS A 345 -12.55 5.31 7.60
N VAL A 346 -12.24 6.17 6.65
CA VAL A 346 -12.70 6.06 5.27
C VAL A 346 -11.49 5.79 4.37
N ALA A 347 -11.59 4.73 3.58
CA ALA A 347 -10.63 4.42 2.52
C ALA A 347 -11.22 4.80 1.17
N LEU A 348 -10.38 5.42 0.33
CA LEU A 348 -10.68 5.97 -0.99
C LEU A 348 -9.92 5.19 -2.07
N PRO A 349 -10.43 4.04 -2.55
CA PRO A 349 -9.77 3.25 -3.60
C PRO A 349 -9.52 4.05 -4.89
N VAL A 350 -10.36 5.04 -5.17
CA VAL A 350 -10.28 5.92 -6.35
C VAL A 350 -8.93 6.66 -6.44
N LEU A 351 -8.33 7.05 -5.32
CA LEU A 351 -7.09 7.83 -5.33
C LEU A 351 -5.87 7.03 -5.82
N GLU A 352 -5.88 5.71 -5.67
CA GLU A 352 -4.82 4.85 -6.22
C GLU A 352 -5.01 4.68 -7.74
N ARG A 353 -6.25 4.50 -8.17
CA ARG A 353 -6.60 4.40 -9.59
C ARG A 353 -6.40 5.71 -10.36
N LEU A 354 -6.58 6.87 -9.71
CA LEU A 354 -6.28 8.17 -10.29
C LEU A 354 -4.78 8.35 -10.56
N ALA A 355 -3.93 7.77 -9.70
CA ALA A 355 -2.49 7.74 -9.96
C ALA A 355 -2.15 6.87 -11.17
N ASP A 356 -2.77 5.69 -11.28
CA ASP A 356 -2.61 4.83 -12.45
C ASP A 356 -3.12 5.52 -13.73
N TYR A 357 -4.26 6.22 -13.66
CA TYR A 357 -4.83 6.98 -14.77
C TYR A 357 -3.94 8.14 -15.20
N ALA A 358 -3.37 8.90 -14.26
CA ALA A 358 -2.47 10.01 -14.56
C ALA A 358 -1.18 9.56 -15.27
N LEU A 359 -0.81 8.27 -15.14
CA LEU A 359 0.35 7.67 -15.77
C LEU A 359 0.01 6.85 -17.02
N ALA A 360 -1.27 6.69 -17.36
CA ALA A 360 -1.72 5.83 -18.46
C ALA A 360 -1.55 6.52 -19.83
N ASP A 361 -1.22 5.74 -20.86
CA ASP A 361 -1.22 6.19 -22.25
C ASP A 361 -2.66 6.35 -22.79
N GLU A 362 -2.84 7.17 -23.84
CA GLU A 362 -4.18 7.49 -24.41
C GLU A 362 -5.02 6.25 -24.76
N GLY A 363 -4.38 5.14 -25.16
CA GLY A 363 -5.07 3.89 -25.49
C GLY A 363 -5.61 3.11 -24.28
N GLU A 364 -5.11 3.38 -23.08
CA GLU A 364 -5.54 2.71 -21.83
C GLU A 364 -6.50 3.57 -21.00
N CYS A 365 -6.58 4.87 -21.26
CA CYS A 365 -7.38 5.84 -20.51
C CYS A 365 -8.85 5.42 -20.33
N GLU A 366 -9.54 4.97 -21.39
CA GLU A 366 -10.95 4.53 -21.33
C GLU A 366 -11.17 3.40 -20.32
N TRP A 367 -10.29 2.39 -20.35
CA TRP A 367 -10.36 1.26 -19.41
C TRP A 367 -10.10 1.72 -17.98
N GLN A 368 -9.11 2.60 -17.77
CA GLN A 368 -8.80 3.09 -16.43
C GLN A 368 -9.90 4.00 -15.87
N VAL A 369 -10.55 4.82 -16.70
CA VAL A 369 -11.73 5.59 -16.28
C VAL A 369 -12.87 4.66 -15.85
N GLN A 370 -13.12 3.59 -16.61
CA GLN A 370 -14.10 2.59 -16.23
C GLN A 370 -13.72 1.91 -14.90
N ALA A 371 -12.41 1.68 -14.67
CA ALA A 371 -11.89 1.11 -13.43
C ALA A 371 -11.97 2.06 -12.21
N LEU A 372 -11.96 3.38 -12.41
CA LEU A 372 -12.06 4.39 -11.34
C LEU A 372 -13.34 4.21 -10.51
N CYS A 373 -14.45 3.89 -11.16
CA CYS A 373 -15.78 3.84 -10.54
C CYS A 373 -16.21 2.43 -10.10
N VAL A 374 -15.35 1.41 -10.24
CA VAL A 374 -15.71 0.01 -9.91
C VAL A 374 -15.85 -0.21 -8.40
N ARG A 375 -15.06 0.52 -7.60
CA ARG A 375 -15.00 0.34 -6.14
C ARG A 375 -15.36 1.63 -5.43
N ALA A 376 -16.50 1.61 -4.74
CA ALA A 376 -16.92 2.68 -3.85
C ALA A 376 -15.98 2.82 -2.64
N SER A 377 -15.99 3.99 -2.02
CA SER A 377 -15.30 4.20 -0.76
C SER A 377 -15.83 3.31 0.36
N VAL A 378 -14.93 2.96 1.28
CA VAL A 378 -15.23 2.05 2.39
C VAL A 378 -15.09 2.79 3.70
N ALA A 379 -16.23 3.06 4.35
CA ALA A 379 -16.29 3.60 5.70
C ALA A 379 -16.31 2.47 6.74
N ARG A 380 -15.34 2.49 7.64
CA ARG A 380 -15.20 1.54 8.75
C ARG A 380 -15.43 2.28 10.07
N HIS A 381 -16.47 1.92 10.81
CA HIS A 381 -16.66 2.42 12.18
C HIS A 381 -15.63 1.75 13.10
N VAL A 382 -14.63 2.51 13.55
CA VAL A 382 -13.47 1.99 14.30
C VAL A 382 -13.75 1.98 15.80
N LEU A 383 -14.29 3.07 16.33
CA LEU A 383 -14.62 3.20 17.75
C LEU A 383 -15.97 3.87 17.93
N ARG A 384 -16.80 3.27 18.79
CA ARG A 384 -17.95 3.93 19.38
C ARG A 384 -17.61 4.37 20.81
N SER A 385 -17.59 5.68 21.03
CA SER A 385 -17.32 6.33 22.31
C SER A 385 -17.97 7.70 22.31
N ARG A 386 -18.49 8.13 23.46
CA ARG A 386 -18.96 9.51 23.65
C ARG A 386 -17.78 10.48 23.49
N ALA A 387 -17.96 11.47 22.62
CA ALA A 387 -17.09 12.62 22.35
C ALA A 387 -15.57 12.37 22.57
N PRO A 388 -14.85 11.78 21.60
CA PRO A 388 -13.40 11.65 21.68
C PRO A 388 -12.74 13.02 21.95
N ARG A 389 -11.73 13.04 22.85
CA ARG A 389 -11.08 14.27 23.34
C ARG A 389 -9.74 14.56 22.67
N GLY A 390 -9.23 13.61 21.88
CA GLY A 390 -7.98 13.75 21.18
C GLY A 390 -7.77 12.67 20.13
N LEU A 391 -7.22 13.06 18.99
CA LEU A 391 -6.72 12.15 17.96
C LEU A 391 -5.32 12.59 17.54
N ALA A 392 -4.37 11.68 17.67
CA ALA A 392 -3.02 11.84 17.14
C ALA A 392 -2.76 10.77 16.06
N LEU A 393 -2.24 11.21 14.92
CA LEU A 393 -1.86 10.34 13.82
C LEU A 393 -0.35 10.09 13.87
N ARG A 394 0.04 8.81 13.90
CA ARG A 394 1.41 8.40 13.63
C ARG A 394 1.54 8.00 12.18
N ARG A 395 2.19 8.84 11.38
CA ARG A 395 2.67 8.45 10.06
C ARG A 395 3.89 7.56 10.26
N ALA A 396 3.75 6.27 9.96
CA ALA A 396 4.90 5.37 9.93
C ALA A 396 5.70 5.60 8.63
N ALA A 397 6.90 5.01 8.52
CA ALA A 397 7.67 4.98 7.28
C ALA A 397 6.78 4.51 6.10
N PRO A 398 7.07 4.88 4.83
CA PRO A 398 6.18 4.66 3.69
C PRO A 398 5.70 3.21 3.44
N ALA A 399 6.30 2.21 4.12
CA ALA A 399 5.93 0.80 4.05
C ALA A 399 5.17 0.26 5.28
N ALA A 400 4.88 1.07 6.30
CA ALA A 400 4.20 0.65 7.52
C ALA A 400 2.83 1.35 7.67
N PRO A 401 1.79 0.64 8.15
CA PRO A 401 0.46 1.21 8.27
C PRO A 401 0.43 2.33 9.32
N ALA A 402 -0.28 3.41 9.02
CA ALA A 402 -0.45 4.52 9.96
C ALA A 402 -1.19 4.05 11.21
N ALA A 403 -0.79 4.54 12.38
CA ALA A 403 -1.47 4.25 13.64
C ALA A 403 -2.22 5.49 14.13
N LEU A 404 -3.46 5.30 14.54
CA LEU A 404 -4.31 6.26 15.24
C LEU A 404 -4.13 6.07 16.74
N LEU A 405 -3.84 7.15 17.45
CA LEU A 405 -3.88 7.22 18.91
C LEU A 405 -5.07 8.08 19.29
N LEU A 406 -6.06 7.49 19.97
CA LEU A 406 -7.28 8.17 20.35
C LEU A 406 -7.37 8.29 21.88
N LEU A 407 -7.64 9.49 22.35
CA LEU A 407 -8.00 9.77 23.73
C LEU A 407 -9.53 9.82 23.86
N THR A 408 -10.06 8.95 24.70
CA THR A 408 -11.50 8.93 25.03
C THR A 408 -11.86 9.95 26.11
N HIS A 409 -13.17 10.21 26.30
CA HIS A 409 -13.66 11.09 27.36
C HIS A 409 -13.27 10.62 28.77
N SER A 410 -13.10 9.31 28.97
CA SER A 410 -12.69 8.70 30.24
C SER A 410 -11.19 8.80 30.54
N ALA A 411 -10.44 9.50 29.70
CA ALA A 411 -8.98 9.62 29.70
C ALA A 411 -8.21 8.35 29.31
N ASP A 412 -8.89 7.35 28.76
CA ASP A 412 -8.21 6.14 28.30
C ASP A 412 -7.66 6.34 26.89
N LEU A 413 -6.43 5.88 26.65
CA LEU A 413 -5.82 5.84 25.32
C LEU A 413 -6.17 4.54 24.60
N LEU A 414 -6.53 4.65 23.33
CA LEU A 414 -6.72 3.52 22.41
C LEU A 414 -5.84 3.70 21.18
N ALA A 415 -5.10 2.67 20.80
CA ALA A 415 -4.31 2.68 19.58
C ALA A 415 -4.92 1.77 18.51
N ARG A 416 -5.03 2.26 17.27
CA ARG A 416 -5.59 1.48 16.16
C ARG A 416 -4.77 1.67 14.91
N THR A 417 -4.39 0.56 14.29
CA THR A 417 -3.77 0.59 12.98
C THR A 417 -4.84 0.88 11.94
N ILE A 418 -4.60 1.86 11.08
CA ILE A 418 -5.35 2.02 9.84
C ILE A 418 -4.75 1.02 8.87
N GLU A 419 -5.38 -0.13 8.74
CA GLU A 419 -5.04 -1.06 7.68
C GLU A 419 -5.29 -0.37 6.33
N PRO A 420 -4.27 -0.15 5.48
CA PRO A 420 -4.54 0.26 4.12
C PRO A 420 -5.29 -0.86 3.43
N TYR A 421 -6.30 -0.50 2.64
CA TYR A 421 -7.12 -1.43 1.85
C TYR A 421 -6.25 -2.38 1.00
N ASN A 422 -5.05 -1.94 0.60
CA ASN A 422 -4.10 -2.67 -0.25
C ASN A 422 -2.77 -3.04 0.43
N LEU A 423 -2.77 -3.29 1.75
CA LEU A 423 -1.55 -3.66 2.51
C LEU A 423 -0.78 -4.82 1.85
N GLU A 424 -1.49 -5.79 1.27
CA GLU A 424 -0.88 -6.92 0.57
C GLU A 424 -0.18 -6.52 -0.73
N GLU A 425 -0.79 -5.65 -1.55
CA GLU A 425 -0.18 -5.17 -2.79
C GLU A 425 1.05 -4.31 -2.52
N GLN A 426 1.00 -3.45 -1.48
CA GLN A 426 2.13 -2.63 -1.07
C GLN A 426 3.27 -3.48 -0.49
N LEU A 427 2.96 -4.46 0.36
CA LEU A 427 3.96 -5.43 0.87
C LEU A 427 4.57 -6.24 -0.27
N PHE A 428 3.76 -6.64 -1.26
CA PHE A 428 4.23 -7.37 -2.43
C PHE A 428 5.15 -6.52 -3.31
N ARG A 429 4.79 -5.26 -3.62
CA ARG A 429 5.68 -4.31 -4.32
C ARG A 429 6.97 -4.07 -3.55
N ALA A 430 6.89 -3.93 -2.22
CA ALA A 430 8.08 -3.77 -1.38
C ALA A 430 8.98 -5.02 -1.37
N VAL A 431 8.40 -6.22 -1.47
CA VAL A 431 9.13 -7.49 -1.62
C VAL A 431 9.76 -7.59 -3.02
N GLN A 432 9.06 -7.17 -4.08
CA GLN A 432 9.60 -7.10 -5.44
C GLN A 432 10.79 -6.15 -5.55
N MET A 433 10.69 -4.94 -4.98
CA MET A 433 11.76 -3.94 -4.99
C MET A 433 12.99 -4.37 -4.18
N ARG A 434 12.87 -5.39 -3.33
CA ARG A 434 13.98 -5.97 -2.56
C ARG A 434 14.75 -7.05 -3.31
N ASN A 435 14.28 -7.49 -4.48
CA ASN A 435 14.87 -8.58 -5.25
C ASN A 435 15.19 -8.12 -6.69
N PRO A 436 16.31 -7.43 -6.94
CA PRO A 436 16.65 -6.84 -8.24
C PRO A 436 17.09 -7.87 -9.32
N ALA A 437 16.84 -9.17 -9.12
CA ALA A 437 17.30 -10.25 -9.99
C ALA A 437 16.17 -11.03 -10.69
N SER A 438 14.91 -10.58 -10.59
CA SER A 438 13.80 -11.22 -11.31
C SER A 438 13.70 -10.65 -12.72
N GLU A 439 13.89 -11.49 -13.73
CA GLU A 439 13.82 -11.13 -15.16
C GLU A 439 12.37 -10.77 -15.57
N GLU A 440 12.21 -9.80 -16.48
CA GLU A 440 10.92 -9.28 -16.95
C GLU A 440 9.96 -10.36 -17.49
N ASP A 441 10.49 -11.49 -17.96
CA ASP A 441 9.71 -12.62 -18.47
C ASP A 441 9.04 -13.45 -17.36
N GLU A 442 9.65 -13.58 -16.18
CA GLU A 442 9.02 -14.20 -15.01
C GLU A 442 7.86 -13.33 -14.50
N ILE A 443 8.04 -12.00 -14.55
CA ILE A 443 7.03 -11.01 -14.15
C ILE A 443 5.81 -11.08 -15.07
N ASN A 444 6.01 -11.14 -16.38
CA ASN A 444 4.93 -11.29 -17.37
C ASN A 444 4.22 -12.65 -17.26
N SER A 445 4.94 -13.72 -16.89
CA SER A 445 4.34 -15.04 -16.64
C SER A 445 3.45 -15.04 -15.38
N MET A 446 3.86 -14.34 -14.32
CA MET A 446 3.07 -14.18 -13.09
C MET A 446 1.88 -13.23 -13.27
N ILE A 447 1.99 -12.20 -14.11
CA ILE A 447 0.87 -11.32 -14.47
C ILE A 447 -0.18 -12.08 -15.31
N LYS A 448 0.25 -12.95 -16.24
CA LYS A 448 -0.66 -13.85 -16.97
C LYS A 448 -1.29 -14.91 -16.08
N GLU A 449 -0.60 -15.39 -15.04
CA GLU A 449 -1.21 -16.24 -14.00
C GLU A 449 -2.21 -15.47 -13.13
N ARG A 450 -1.98 -14.18 -12.84
CA ARG A 450 -2.92 -13.31 -12.10
C ARG A 450 -4.21 -13.00 -12.86
N GLN A 451 -4.21 -12.97 -14.19
CA GLN A 451 -5.43 -12.78 -14.99
C GLN A 451 -6.38 -14.00 -14.93
N LYS A 452 -5.94 -15.13 -14.39
CA LYS A 452 -6.83 -16.20 -13.92
C LYS A 452 -7.17 -15.91 -12.47
N LEU A 453 -8.40 -15.49 -12.19
CA LEU A 453 -8.93 -15.25 -10.83
C LEU A 453 -8.39 -16.31 -9.84
N SER A 454 -7.46 -15.91 -8.98
CA SER A 454 -6.83 -16.82 -8.02
C SER A 454 -7.88 -17.31 -7.03
N PHE A 455 -7.76 -18.55 -6.57
CA PHE A 455 -8.63 -19.07 -5.51
C PHE A 455 -8.61 -18.17 -4.26
N MET A 456 -7.48 -17.50 -4.03
CA MET A 456 -7.34 -16.51 -2.97
C MET A 456 -8.23 -15.28 -3.20
N THR A 457 -8.29 -14.74 -4.42
CA THR A 457 -9.19 -13.63 -4.79
C THR A 457 -10.65 -14.02 -4.58
N ILE A 458 -11.03 -15.25 -4.91
CA ILE A 458 -12.40 -15.76 -4.67
C ILE A 458 -12.71 -15.80 -3.17
N ILE A 459 -11.77 -16.22 -2.32
CA ILE A 459 -11.96 -16.22 -0.87
C ILE A 459 -12.00 -14.78 -0.31
N GLN A 460 -11.17 -13.89 -0.84
CA GLN A 460 -11.15 -12.47 -0.47
C GLN A 460 -12.49 -11.79 -0.83
N GLU A 461 -13.02 -11.99 -2.02
CA GLU A 461 -14.35 -11.48 -2.42
C GLU A 461 -15.47 -12.03 -1.53
N VAL A 462 -15.41 -13.31 -1.17
CA VAL A 462 -16.40 -13.92 -0.27
C VAL A 462 -16.33 -13.31 1.13
N LEU A 463 -15.12 -12.93 1.58
CA LEU A 463 -14.88 -12.34 2.90
C LEU A 463 -14.95 -10.80 2.92
N GLU A 464 -14.97 -10.13 1.76
CA GLU A 464 -15.00 -8.68 1.64
C GLU A 464 -16.26 -8.12 2.31
N ARG A 465 -16.07 -7.15 3.21
CA ARG A 465 -17.13 -6.60 4.06
C ARG A 465 -17.42 -5.17 3.63
N LYS A 466 -18.70 -4.83 3.54
CA LYS A 466 -19.13 -3.45 3.30
C LYS A 466 -19.32 -2.66 4.59
N VAL A 467 -19.49 -3.35 5.72
CA VAL A 467 -19.78 -2.72 7.03
C VAL A 467 -19.04 -3.46 8.13
N SER A 468 -18.45 -2.73 9.09
CA SER A 468 -17.81 -3.29 10.28
C SER A 468 -18.66 -3.12 11.54
N GLN A 469 -18.45 -4.00 12.51
CA GLN A 469 -18.86 -3.74 13.88
C GLN A 469 -17.78 -2.90 14.59
N PRO A 470 -18.13 -1.73 15.17
CA PRO A 470 -17.17 -0.94 15.94
C PRO A 470 -16.85 -1.58 17.28
N ILE A 471 -15.71 -1.21 17.86
CA ILE A 471 -15.40 -1.53 19.25
C ILE A 471 -16.28 -0.64 20.14
N LEU A 472 -16.97 -1.29 21.06
CA LEU A 472 -17.89 -0.65 21.99
C LEU A 472 -17.13 -0.39 23.29
N LYS A 473 -16.99 0.88 23.65
CA LYS A 473 -16.42 1.26 24.95
C LYS A 473 -17.43 2.11 25.71
N LEU A 474 -18.14 1.45 26.62
CA LEU A 474 -19.08 2.08 27.53
C LEU A 474 -18.34 2.53 28.78
N ASP A 475 -18.69 3.71 29.29
CA ASP A 475 -18.20 4.16 30.58
C ASP A 475 -18.81 3.26 31.68
N LYS A 476 -18.01 2.80 32.64
CA LYS A 476 -18.50 1.94 33.73
C LYS A 476 -19.38 2.69 34.73
N LYS A 477 -19.45 4.03 34.63
CA LYS A 477 -20.18 4.90 35.56
C LYS A 477 -21.52 5.41 35.02
N GLU A 478 -21.71 5.39 33.71
CA GLU A 478 -22.96 5.73 33.04
C GLU A 478 -23.46 4.46 32.35
N GLU A 479 -24.35 3.71 33.01
CA GLU A 479 -24.98 2.55 32.37
C GLU A 479 -25.95 3.07 31.29
N PRO A 480 -25.74 2.73 30.00
CA PRO A 480 -26.70 3.06 28.96
C PRO A 480 -28.06 2.43 29.27
N SER A 481 -29.13 3.06 28.81
CA SER A 481 -30.48 2.58 29.09
C SER A 481 -30.67 1.14 28.59
N PRO A 482 -31.54 0.33 29.23
CA PRO A 482 -31.83 -1.03 28.77
C PRO A 482 -32.31 -1.09 27.30
N LYS A 483 -32.96 -0.02 26.82
CA LYS A 483 -33.41 0.12 25.43
C LYS A 483 -32.22 0.31 24.47
N GLU A 484 -31.31 1.23 24.77
CA GLU A 484 -30.10 1.45 23.96
C GLU A 484 -29.20 0.21 23.96
N CYS A 485 -29.06 -0.48 25.09
CA CYS A 485 -28.37 -1.76 25.17
C CYS A 485 -28.98 -2.80 24.23
N LEU A 486 -30.31 -2.92 24.24
CA LEU A 486 -31.01 -3.88 23.40
C LEU A 486 -30.87 -3.54 21.91
N GLU A 487 -31.01 -2.27 21.54
CA GLU A 487 -30.84 -1.81 20.15
C GLU A 487 -29.41 -2.06 19.66
N LEU A 488 -28.42 -1.69 20.45
CA LEU A 488 -27.00 -1.87 20.14
C LEU A 488 -26.62 -3.35 20.03
N LEU A 489 -27.09 -4.20 20.94
CA LEU A 489 -26.91 -5.65 20.88
C LEU A 489 -27.62 -6.27 19.68
N THR A 490 -28.83 -5.82 19.37
CA THR A 490 -29.62 -6.33 18.24
C THR A 490 -28.93 -5.97 16.93
N GLN A 491 -28.55 -4.70 16.72
CA GLN A 491 -27.82 -4.25 15.55
C GLN A 491 -26.47 -4.96 15.40
N SER A 492 -25.72 -5.09 16.51
CA SER A 492 -24.46 -5.85 16.56
C SER A 492 -24.65 -7.32 16.18
N THR A 493 -25.69 -7.97 16.72
CA THR A 493 -25.99 -9.39 16.46
C THR A 493 -26.40 -9.60 15.00
N VAL A 494 -27.23 -8.72 14.45
CA VAL A 494 -27.64 -8.77 13.03
C VAL A 494 -26.43 -8.59 12.13
N ARG A 495 -25.56 -7.61 12.40
CA ARG A 495 -24.33 -7.40 11.62
C ARG A 495 -23.35 -8.56 11.75
N LEU A 496 -23.11 -9.08 12.94
CA LEU A 496 -22.23 -10.24 13.16
C LEU A 496 -22.75 -11.50 12.46
N ARG A 497 -24.05 -11.79 12.54
CA ARG A 497 -24.63 -12.95 11.87
C ARG A 497 -24.62 -12.79 10.34
N GLY A 498 -25.06 -11.63 9.85
CA GLY A 498 -25.19 -11.35 8.42
C GLY A 498 -23.86 -11.19 7.70
N GLU A 499 -22.98 -10.31 8.21
CA GLU A 499 -21.75 -9.93 7.51
C GLU A 499 -20.53 -10.76 7.93
N TYR A 500 -20.46 -11.26 9.17
CA TYR A 500 -19.28 -12.01 9.63
C TYR A 500 -19.48 -13.52 9.51
N MET A 501 -20.44 -14.08 10.25
CA MET A 501 -20.61 -15.53 10.37
C MET A 501 -21.08 -16.18 9.06
N SER A 502 -22.02 -15.54 8.36
CA SER A 502 -22.51 -16.05 7.07
C SER A 502 -21.40 -16.10 6.01
N ARG A 503 -20.61 -15.03 5.89
CA ARG A 503 -19.49 -14.95 4.94
C ARG A 503 -18.36 -15.92 5.30
N GLN A 504 -18.00 -16.03 6.57
CA GLN A 504 -17.00 -17.01 7.03
C GLN A 504 -17.44 -18.44 6.74
N ARG A 505 -18.72 -18.76 6.97
CA ARG A 505 -19.29 -20.07 6.60
C ARG A 505 -19.20 -20.31 5.10
N ARG A 506 -19.59 -19.34 4.28
CA ARG A 506 -19.49 -19.42 2.81
C ARG A 506 -18.04 -19.62 2.34
N ALA A 507 -17.07 -18.91 2.92
CA ALA A 507 -15.66 -19.08 2.61
C ALA A 507 -15.17 -20.49 3.00
N SER A 508 -15.57 -20.98 4.18
CA SER A 508 -15.28 -22.35 4.63
C SER A 508 -15.84 -23.40 3.66
N ASP A 509 -17.08 -23.23 3.20
CA ASP A 509 -17.70 -24.14 2.24
C ASP A 509 -16.95 -24.16 0.90
N VAL A 510 -16.51 -23.00 0.40
CA VAL A 510 -15.73 -22.89 -0.83
C VAL A 510 -14.36 -23.58 -0.70
N ILE A 511 -13.69 -23.39 0.43
CA ILE A 511 -12.42 -24.08 0.75
C ILE A 511 -12.63 -25.59 0.82
N ALA A 512 -13.67 -26.05 1.52
CA ALA A 512 -13.98 -27.47 1.65
C ALA A 512 -14.27 -28.14 0.28
N ARG A 513 -15.00 -27.45 -0.61
CA ARG A 513 -15.25 -27.92 -1.98
C ARG A 513 -13.96 -28.01 -2.79
N LYS A 514 -13.10 -26.98 -2.75
CA LYS A 514 -11.82 -26.97 -3.47
C LYS A 514 -10.89 -28.07 -2.97
N LEU A 515 -10.81 -28.27 -1.65
CA LEU A 515 -10.04 -29.32 -1.02
C LEU A 515 -10.49 -30.72 -1.49
N THR A 516 -11.81 -30.95 -1.53
CA THR A 516 -12.38 -32.21 -2.01
C THR A 516 -12.04 -32.46 -3.48
N ALA A 517 -12.15 -31.44 -4.34
CA ALA A 517 -11.79 -31.55 -5.76
C ALA A 517 -10.28 -31.83 -5.96
N LEU A 518 -9.41 -31.18 -5.18
CA LEU A 518 -7.95 -31.41 -5.24
C LEU A 518 -7.58 -32.82 -4.78
N ARG A 519 -8.24 -33.34 -3.75
CA ARG A 519 -8.06 -34.74 -3.31
C ARG A 519 -8.45 -35.74 -4.41
N ALA A 520 -9.57 -35.50 -5.10
CA ALA A 520 -9.98 -36.34 -6.22
C ALA A 520 -8.96 -36.30 -7.38
N LEU A 521 -8.47 -35.11 -7.72
CA LEU A 521 -7.45 -34.95 -8.76
C LEU A 521 -6.13 -35.64 -8.40
N GLN A 522 -5.70 -35.53 -7.13
CA GLN A 522 -4.50 -36.21 -6.64
C GLN A 522 -4.61 -37.73 -6.80
N GLN A 523 -5.77 -38.32 -6.45
CA GLN A 523 -6.01 -39.75 -6.61
C GLN A 523 -5.94 -40.17 -8.09
N GLN A 524 -6.53 -39.37 -8.98
CA GLN A 524 -6.49 -39.63 -10.42
C GLN A 524 -5.06 -39.55 -10.98
N GLN A 525 -4.28 -38.53 -10.61
CA GLN A 525 -2.88 -38.41 -11.03
C GLN A 525 -2.00 -39.54 -10.52
N GLN A 526 -2.24 -40.02 -9.29
CA GLN A 526 -1.54 -41.19 -8.76
C GLN A 526 -1.87 -42.46 -9.53
N GLN A 527 -3.11 -42.61 -10.01
CA GLN A 527 -3.50 -43.74 -10.85
C GLN A 527 -2.82 -43.65 -12.22
N TRP A 528 -2.91 -42.51 -12.91
CA TRP A 528 -2.24 -42.31 -14.19
C TRP A 528 -0.75 -42.55 -14.13
N ARG A 529 -0.08 -42.11 -13.06
CA ARG A 529 1.34 -42.38 -12.87
C ARG A 529 1.64 -43.88 -12.81
N ARG A 530 0.78 -44.68 -12.18
CA ARG A 530 0.96 -46.14 -12.13
C ARG A 530 0.76 -46.75 -13.51
N ASP A 531 -0.29 -46.35 -14.21
CA ASP A 531 -0.59 -46.85 -15.56
C ASP A 531 0.56 -46.53 -16.53
N LEU A 532 1.12 -45.31 -16.47
CA LEU A 532 2.26 -44.90 -17.30
C LEU A 532 3.53 -45.70 -16.99
N LEU A 533 3.78 -46.00 -15.71
CA LEU A 533 4.93 -46.82 -15.32
C LEU A 533 4.80 -48.24 -15.87
N GLU A 534 3.60 -48.81 -15.84
CA GLU A 534 3.31 -50.11 -16.43
C GLU A 534 3.50 -50.09 -17.95
N GLU A 535 3.04 -49.04 -18.62
CA GLU A 535 3.24 -48.88 -20.07
C GLU A 535 4.71 -48.74 -20.45
N VAL A 536 5.50 -48.00 -19.67
CA VAL A 536 6.96 -47.87 -19.88
C VAL A 536 7.66 -49.23 -19.73
N GLU A 537 7.30 -50.03 -18.73
CA GLU A 537 7.87 -51.38 -18.57
C GLU A 537 7.48 -52.30 -19.72
N ASN A 538 6.23 -52.26 -20.18
CA ASN A 538 5.76 -53.01 -21.34
C ASN A 538 6.51 -52.61 -22.63
N LEU A 539 6.74 -51.31 -22.85
CA LEU A 539 7.51 -50.81 -23.98
C LEU A 539 8.98 -51.23 -23.92
N ARG A 540 9.59 -51.24 -22.73
CA ARG A 540 10.96 -51.74 -22.54
C ARG A 540 11.09 -53.21 -22.87
N LEU A 541 10.15 -54.03 -22.41
CA LEU A 541 10.10 -55.46 -22.73
C LEU A 541 9.94 -55.68 -24.24
N ASN A 542 9.01 -54.97 -24.87
CA ASN A 542 8.79 -55.06 -26.32
C ASN A 542 10.03 -54.61 -27.12
N SER A 543 10.71 -53.54 -26.68
CA SER A 543 11.96 -53.09 -27.30
C SER A 543 13.07 -54.13 -27.21
N ALA A 544 13.20 -54.83 -26.06
CA ALA A 544 14.16 -55.91 -25.89
C ALA A 544 13.88 -57.08 -26.85
N ILE A 545 12.62 -57.50 -26.94
CA ILE A 545 12.18 -58.57 -27.86
C ILE A 545 12.45 -58.18 -29.32
N LEU A 546 12.13 -56.93 -29.71
CA LEU A 546 12.37 -56.44 -31.06
C LEU A 546 13.86 -56.37 -31.40
N ARG A 547 14.70 -55.99 -30.43
CA ARG A 547 16.16 -55.98 -30.60
C ARG A 547 16.69 -57.39 -30.88
N GLU A 548 16.24 -58.38 -30.11
CA GLU A 548 16.63 -59.78 -30.31
C GLU A 548 16.18 -60.30 -31.70
N LYS A 549 14.93 -60.00 -32.10
CA LYS A 549 14.42 -60.38 -33.43
C LYS A 549 15.21 -59.74 -34.56
N ARG A 550 15.60 -58.46 -34.41
CA ARG A 550 16.43 -57.75 -35.39
C ARG A 550 17.80 -58.41 -35.51
N ASP A 551 18.46 -58.69 -34.38
CA ASP A 551 19.80 -59.29 -34.37
C ASP A 551 19.78 -60.70 -35.00
N LEU A 552 18.70 -61.46 -34.80
CA LEU A 552 18.50 -62.75 -35.47
C LEU A 552 18.30 -62.59 -36.99
N ALA A 553 17.47 -61.63 -37.39
CA ALA A 553 17.22 -61.34 -38.80
C ALA A 553 18.50 -60.88 -39.54
N GLU A 554 19.32 -60.07 -38.89
CA GLU A 554 20.61 -59.62 -39.42
C GLU A 554 21.57 -60.81 -39.65
N LYS A 555 21.69 -61.71 -38.67
CA LYS A 555 22.47 -62.97 -38.83
C LYS A 555 21.95 -63.82 -39.98
N HIS A 556 20.63 -63.96 -40.13
CA HIS A 556 20.03 -64.70 -41.24
C HIS A 556 20.32 -64.03 -42.59
N GLN A 557 20.29 -62.70 -42.64
CA GLN A 557 20.62 -61.95 -43.85
C GLN A 557 22.09 -62.12 -44.23
N GLU A 558 23.01 -62.12 -43.26
CA GLU A 558 24.42 -62.39 -43.50
C GLU A 558 24.67 -63.81 -44.03
N ASP A 559 24.01 -64.83 -43.44
CA ASP A 559 24.09 -66.21 -43.93
C ASP A 559 23.56 -66.35 -45.35
N LEU A 560 22.39 -65.76 -45.64
CA LEU A 560 21.82 -65.73 -46.99
C LEU A 560 22.75 -65.04 -47.99
N LYS A 561 23.35 -63.90 -47.60
CA LYS A 561 24.32 -63.18 -48.42
C LYS A 561 25.56 -64.04 -48.69
N TYR A 562 26.06 -64.75 -47.68
CA TYR A 562 27.17 -65.68 -47.83
C TYR A 562 26.81 -66.81 -48.80
N ARG A 563 25.67 -67.49 -48.60
CA ARG A 563 25.19 -68.58 -49.46
C ARG A 563 24.95 -68.15 -50.90
N CYS A 564 24.33 -66.99 -51.12
CA CYS A 564 24.16 -66.42 -52.45
C CYS A 564 25.51 -66.10 -53.10
N SER A 565 26.45 -65.51 -52.35
CA SER A 565 27.80 -65.24 -52.85
C SER A 565 28.57 -66.53 -53.20
N ALA A 566 28.33 -67.62 -52.45
CA ALA A 566 28.93 -68.92 -52.71
C ALA A 566 28.33 -69.57 -53.97
N ALA A 567 27.01 -69.49 -54.14
CA ALA A 567 26.33 -69.96 -55.35
C ALA A 567 26.77 -69.16 -56.59
N VAL A 568 26.88 -67.84 -56.50
CA VAL A 568 27.42 -66.99 -57.59
C VAL A 568 28.87 -67.36 -57.91
N ARG A 569 29.70 -67.61 -56.89
CA ARG A 569 31.08 -68.09 -57.09
C ARG A 569 31.11 -69.46 -57.78
N ALA A 570 30.23 -70.38 -57.41
CA ALA A 570 30.13 -71.70 -58.04
C ALA A 570 29.66 -71.61 -59.50
N LEU A 571 28.67 -70.75 -59.80
CA LEU A 571 28.20 -70.50 -61.18
C LEU A 571 29.27 -69.87 -62.07
N ARG A 572 30.15 -69.06 -61.50
CA ARG A 572 31.30 -68.45 -62.19
C ARG A 572 32.50 -69.39 -62.38
N SER A 573 32.44 -70.63 -61.89
CA SER A 573 33.57 -71.58 -62.00
C SER A 573 33.75 -72.20 -63.40
N GLY A 574 32.91 -71.82 -64.38
CA GLY A 574 32.96 -72.31 -65.76
C GLY A 574 33.43 -71.27 -66.77
N GLY A 575 34.74 -71.16 -66.98
CA GLY A 575 35.35 -70.60 -68.19
C GLY A 575 36.07 -69.25 -68.04
N VAL A 576 37.39 -69.26 -68.29
CA VAL A 576 38.29 -68.11 -68.12
C VAL A 576 38.10 -67.03 -69.20
N SER A 577 37.39 -65.94 -68.87
CA SER A 577 37.26 -64.74 -69.72
C SER A 577 38.46 -63.78 -69.57
N ALA A 578 38.68 -62.91 -70.55
CA ALA A 578 39.69 -61.84 -70.49
C ALA A 578 39.46 -60.87 -69.31
N GLU A 579 38.20 -60.71 -68.89
CA GLU A 579 37.80 -59.91 -67.73
C GLU A 579 38.17 -60.59 -66.40
N GLU A 580 38.16 -61.93 -66.34
CA GLU A 580 38.61 -62.66 -65.15
C GLU A 580 40.12 -62.55 -64.96
N ARG A 581 40.91 -62.46 -66.02
CA ARG A 581 42.35 -62.17 -65.91
C ARG A 581 42.63 -60.77 -65.37
N ARG A 582 41.80 -59.77 -65.72
CA ARG A 582 41.83 -58.45 -65.07
C ARG A 582 41.41 -58.54 -63.60
N ALA A 583 40.30 -59.21 -63.31
CA ALA A 583 39.80 -59.39 -61.95
C ALA A 583 40.79 -60.12 -61.05
N VAL A 584 41.51 -61.14 -61.55
CA VAL A 584 42.59 -61.83 -60.83
C VAL A 584 43.81 -60.92 -60.63
N GLY A 585 44.14 -60.08 -61.62
CA GLY A 585 45.16 -59.04 -61.47
C GLY A 585 44.81 -58.04 -60.35
N GLU A 586 43.57 -57.56 -60.34
CA GLU A 586 43.02 -56.71 -59.27
C GLU A 586 42.99 -57.46 -57.93
N LEU A 587 42.61 -58.74 -57.91
CA LEU A 587 42.56 -59.55 -56.68
C LEU A 587 43.95 -59.80 -56.10
N LEU A 588 44.96 -60.04 -56.94
CA LEU A 588 46.37 -60.14 -56.53
C LEU A 588 46.91 -58.79 -56.05
N GLN A 589 46.51 -57.69 -56.70
CA GLN A 589 46.86 -56.34 -56.25
C GLN A 589 46.22 -56.03 -54.89
N HIS A 590 44.93 -56.38 -54.71
CA HIS A 590 44.22 -56.27 -53.44
C HIS A 590 44.77 -57.22 -52.38
N GLN A 591 45.24 -58.42 -52.75
CA GLN A 591 45.87 -59.36 -51.82
C GLN A 591 47.22 -58.83 -51.34
N ARG A 592 48.03 -58.25 -52.23
CA ARG A 592 49.29 -57.57 -51.86
C ARG A 592 49.00 -56.33 -51.00
N ALA A 593 47.99 -55.54 -51.35
CA ALA A 593 47.56 -54.40 -50.55
C ALA A 593 47.04 -54.83 -49.18
N ALA A 594 46.28 -55.93 -49.10
CA ALA A 594 45.78 -56.51 -47.86
C ALA A 594 46.90 -57.06 -46.98
N ALA A 595 47.92 -57.70 -47.56
CA ALA A 595 49.11 -58.14 -46.81
C ALA A 595 49.91 -56.94 -46.27
N ALA A 596 50.09 -55.89 -47.07
CA ALA A 596 50.74 -54.65 -46.64
C ALA A 596 49.91 -53.94 -45.56
N LEU A 597 48.59 -53.92 -45.68
CA LEU A 597 47.68 -53.37 -44.67
C LEU A 597 47.66 -54.23 -43.40
N ALA A 598 47.76 -55.55 -43.49
CA ALA A 598 47.84 -56.44 -42.33
C ALA A 598 49.14 -56.18 -41.54
N GLN A 599 50.27 -55.98 -42.22
CA GLN A 599 51.51 -55.57 -41.57
C GLN A 599 51.38 -54.18 -40.91
N ARG A 600 50.74 -53.22 -41.59
CA ARG A 600 50.44 -51.89 -41.01
C ARG A 600 49.49 -51.98 -39.82
N LEU A 601 48.47 -52.83 -39.86
CA LEU A 601 47.53 -53.08 -38.77
C LEU A 601 48.25 -53.72 -37.59
N HIS A 602 49.17 -54.65 -37.82
CA HIS A 602 49.97 -55.24 -36.77
C HIS A 602 50.90 -54.20 -36.11
N ALA A 603 51.56 -53.36 -36.91
CA ALA A 603 52.37 -52.25 -36.41
C ALA A 603 51.52 -51.20 -35.65
N LEU A 604 50.31 -50.91 -36.12
CA LEU A 604 49.35 -50.02 -35.47
C LEU A 604 48.81 -50.63 -34.17
N ALA A 605 48.51 -51.92 -34.13
CA ALA A 605 48.07 -52.63 -32.94
C ALA A 605 49.17 -52.65 -31.87
N GLN A 606 50.43 -52.86 -32.27
CA GLN A 606 51.57 -52.74 -31.36
C GLN A 606 51.75 -51.31 -30.84
N ARG A 607 51.62 -50.29 -31.71
CA ARG A 607 51.63 -48.88 -31.29
C ARG A 607 50.46 -48.51 -30.39
N ALA A 608 49.27 -49.04 -30.65
CA ALA A 608 48.08 -48.84 -29.83
C ALA A 608 48.27 -49.48 -28.45
N ALA A 609 48.77 -50.71 -28.38
CA ALA A 609 49.09 -51.38 -27.12
C ALA A 609 50.18 -50.63 -26.32
N GLN A 610 51.21 -50.11 -27.00
CA GLN A 610 52.22 -49.26 -26.37
C GLN A 610 51.63 -47.94 -25.85
N ARG A 611 50.75 -47.30 -26.64
CA ARG A 611 50.04 -46.09 -26.24
C ARG A 611 49.07 -46.33 -25.10
N ASP A 612 48.37 -47.44 -25.07
CA ASP A 612 47.50 -47.83 -23.96
C ASP A 612 48.30 -48.02 -22.67
N LEU A 613 49.50 -48.59 -22.76
CA LEU A 613 50.40 -48.69 -21.62
C LEU A 613 50.86 -47.30 -21.14
N GLN A 614 51.21 -46.40 -22.07
CA GLN A 614 51.57 -45.01 -21.76
C GLN A 614 50.38 -44.22 -21.19
N LEU A 615 49.17 -44.41 -21.72
CA LEU A 615 47.94 -43.78 -21.23
C LEU A 615 47.59 -44.27 -19.84
N LYS A 616 47.74 -45.56 -19.54
CA LYS A 616 47.57 -46.09 -18.18
C LYS A 616 48.57 -45.45 -17.21
N LYS A 617 49.84 -45.30 -17.63
CA LYS A 617 50.87 -44.62 -16.84
C LYS A 617 50.54 -43.14 -16.62
N CYS A 618 50.12 -42.41 -17.67
CA CYS A 618 49.67 -41.03 -17.55
C CYS A 618 48.38 -40.89 -16.72
N GLN A 619 47.45 -41.85 -16.78
CA GLN A 619 46.24 -41.86 -15.95
C GLN A 619 46.57 -42.10 -14.47
N GLU A 620 47.55 -42.94 -14.16
CA GLU A 620 48.07 -43.09 -12.79
C GLU A 620 48.73 -41.80 -12.29
N GLU A 621 49.50 -41.10 -13.14
CA GLU A 621 50.06 -39.78 -12.84
C GLU A 621 48.98 -38.68 -12.72
N TYR A 622 47.90 -38.74 -13.52
CA TYR A 622 46.77 -37.81 -13.45
C TYR A 622 45.89 -38.03 -12.21
N LYS A 623 45.72 -39.28 -11.75
CA LYS A 623 45.02 -39.59 -10.49
C LYS A 623 45.71 -38.99 -9.26
N GLN A 624 47.00 -38.63 -9.35
CA GLN A 624 47.70 -37.91 -8.29
C GLN A 624 47.47 -36.39 -8.33
N LYS A 625 46.91 -35.85 -9.42
CA LYS A 625 46.56 -34.44 -9.56
C LYS A 625 45.04 -34.27 -9.49
N ASP A 626 44.53 -34.05 -8.28
CA ASP A 626 43.12 -33.73 -8.07
C ASP A 626 42.77 -32.38 -8.71
N THR A 627 42.20 -32.43 -9.91
CA THR A 627 41.45 -31.33 -10.50
C THR A 627 40.03 -31.81 -10.73
N VAL A 628 39.18 -31.61 -9.71
CA VAL A 628 37.76 -31.97 -9.77
C VAL A 628 37.02 -30.86 -10.52
N LEU A 629 36.52 -31.15 -11.73
CA LEU A 629 35.50 -30.32 -12.37
C LEU A 629 34.24 -30.35 -11.48
N GLY A 630 33.85 -29.19 -10.95
CA GLY A 630 32.66 -29.09 -10.10
C GLY A 630 31.38 -29.48 -10.86
N LYS A 631 30.43 -30.15 -10.16
CA LYS A 631 29.15 -30.65 -10.74
C LYS A 631 28.43 -29.61 -11.61
N SER A 632 28.38 -28.36 -11.18
CA SER A 632 27.75 -27.26 -11.95
C SER A 632 28.36 -27.06 -13.35
N HIS A 633 29.69 -27.13 -13.48
CA HIS A 633 30.35 -27.05 -14.79
C HIS A 633 30.09 -28.29 -15.65
N SER A 634 30.03 -29.48 -15.04
CA SER A 634 29.67 -30.71 -15.74
C SER A 634 28.25 -30.65 -16.30
N ASP A 635 27.28 -30.19 -15.50
CA ASP A 635 25.89 -30.08 -15.89
C ASP A 635 25.71 -29.04 -17.02
N THR A 636 26.46 -27.93 -16.94
CA THR A 636 26.48 -26.90 -17.99
C THR A 636 27.05 -27.44 -19.30
N ILE A 637 28.17 -28.18 -19.24
CA ILE A 637 28.78 -28.80 -20.42
C ILE A 637 27.83 -29.86 -21.02
N SER A 638 27.19 -30.69 -20.19
CA SER A 638 26.21 -31.67 -20.65
C SER A 638 25.01 -31.02 -21.33
N SER A 639 24.49 -29.93 -20.78
CA SER A 639 23.41 -29.14 -21.38
C SER A 639 23.81 -28.57 -22.75
N ILE A 640 25.01 -27.96 -22.85
CA ILE A 640 25.54 -27.43 -24.12
C ILE A 640 25.72 -28.55 -25.15
N LEU A 641 26.24 -29.70 -24.74
CA LEU A 641 26.41 -30.86 -25.64
C LEU A 641 25.06 -31.41 -26.12
N GLN A 642 24.06 -31.45 -25.26
CA GLN A 642 22.70 -31.87 -25.64
C GLN A 642 22.07 -30.88 -26.63
N GLN A 643 22.27 -29.58 -26.41
CA GLN A 643 21.84 -28.54 -27.34
C GLN A 643 22.55 -28.63 -28.69
N GLN A 644 23.86 -28.86 -28.71
CA GLN A 644 24.61 -29.06 -29.95
C GLN A 644 24.19 -30.34 -30.68
N THR A 645 23.92 -31.43 -29.94
CA THR A 645 23.45 -32.70 -30.53
C THR A 645 22.09 -32.55 -31.20
N THR A 646 21.18 -31.78 -30.58
CA THR A 646 19.86 -31.49 -31.18
C THR A 646 19.99 -30.57 -32.40
N GLN A 647 20.89 -29.60 -32.38
CA GLN A 647 21.20 -28.78 -33.57
C GLN A 647 21.79 -29.60 -34.71
N ILE A 648 22.76 -30.48 -34.44
CA ILE A 648 23.34 -31.38 -35.45
C ILE A 648 22.26 -32.30 -36.01
N SER A 649 21.38 -32.84 -35.17
CA SER A 649 20.29 -33.71 -35.62
C SER A 649 19.34 -32.97 -36.57
N LYS A 650 18.98 -31.72 -36.26
CA LYS A 650 18.21 -30.86 -37.16
C LYS A 650 18.93 -30.60 -38.48
N ILE A 651 20.21 -30.24 -38.44
CA ILE A 651 21.00 -30.01 -39.67
C ILE A 651 21.07 -31.29 -40.50
N VAL A 652 21.22 -32.47 -39.88
CA VAL A 652 21.23 -33.76 -40.60
C VAL A 652 19.87 -34.05 -41.23
N GLU A 653 18.77 -33.77 -40.53
CA GLU A 653 17.41 -33.87 -41.09
C GLU A 653 17.19 -32.90 -42.25
N GLU A 654 17.59 -31.64 -42.11
CA GLU A 654 17.54 -30.63 -43.18
C GLU A 654 18.41 -31.03 -44.37
N THR A 655 19.59 -31.59 -44.13
CA THR A 655 20.49 -32.06 -45.20
C THR A 655 19.92 -33.28 -45.91
N LYS A 656 19.26 -34.20 -45.19
CA LYS A 656 18.52 -35.32 -45.79
C LYS A 656 17.33 -34.83 -46.61
N LEU A 657 16.57 -33.87 -46.07
CA LEU A 657 15.43 -33.27 -46.76
C LEU A 657 15.89 -32.58 -48.06
N LEU A 658 17.00 -31.84 -48.01
CA LEU A 658 17.63 -31.23 -49.19
C LEU A 658 18.15 -32.28 -50.18
N LYS A 659 18.77 -33.36 -49.70
CA LYS A 659 19.22 -34.47 -50.54
C LYS A 659 18.04 -35.12 -51.28
N ASP A 660 16.93 -35.35 -50.57
CA ASP A 660 15.70 -35.94 -51.13
C ASP A 660 15.01 -34.98 -52.12
N GLN A 661 15.00 -33.68 -51.84
CA GLN A 661 14.45 -32.66 -52.74
C GLN A 661 15.29 -32.42 -54.00
N LEU A 662 16.61 -32.57 -53.92
CA LEU A 662 17.54 -32.42 -55.05
C LEU A 662 17.66 -33.69 -55.91
N GLY A 663 17.04 -34.80 -55.51
CA GLY A 663 17.02 -36.05 -56.27
C GLY A 663 18.41 -36.66 -56.52
N VAL A 664 19.40 -36.34 -55.68
CA VAL A 664 20.74 -36.94 -55.79
C VAL A 664 20.69 -38.30 -55.09
N VAL A 665 20.49 -39.37 -55.87
CA VAL A 665 20.66 -40.76 -55.42
C VAL A 665 22.10 -40.99 -55.00
#